data_AF-A0A8D1A9I0-F1
#
_entry.id   AF-A0A8D1A9I0-F1
#
_cell.length_a   1.000
_cell.length_b   1.000
_cell.length_c   1.000
_cell.angle_alpha   90.00
_cell.angle_beta   90.00
_cell.angle_gamma   90.00
#
_symmetry.space_group_name_H-M   'P 1'
#
loop_
_entity.id
_entity.type
_entity.pdbx_description
1 polymer ?
#
loop_
_entity_poly.entity_id
_entity_poly.type
_entity_poly.pdbx_seq_one_letter_code
_entity_poly.pdbx_strand_id
1 'polypeptide(L)'
;FSFMLFIIYNVRLYARPDAIRRGSGDYALHITKRLIEFYEDYFKVPYSLPKLDLLAVPKHPYAAMENWGLSIFVEQRILLDPSVSSISYLLDVTMVIVHEICHQWFGDLVTPVWWEDVWLKEGFAHYFEFVGTDYLYPGWNMEKQRFLTDVLHEVMLLDGLASSHPVSQEVLRATDIDRVFDWIAYKKGAALIRMLANFMGHSVFQRGLQDYLTIHKYGNAARNDLWNTLSEALKRNGKYVNIQEVMDQWTLQMGYPVITIFGNTTAENRIIITQQHFIYDISAKAKPHELQNSSYLWQIPLTIVVGNRSHVSSEAIIWVSNKTEHHRITSLNKGSWLLGNINQTGYFRVNYDLRNWRLLIDQLIRNHEVLSVSNRAGLIDDAFSLARAGYLPQNIPLEIIRYLSEEKDFLPWHAASRALYPLDKLLDRMEKYNVFNEYILKQVATTYIKLGWPKNNFNGSLVQASYQHEELRREVIMLACSFGNKHCHQQASTLISDWISSNRNRIPLNVRDIVYCTGVSLLDEDVWEFIWMKFHSTTAISEKKILLEALTCSDDRNLLNRLLNLSLNSEVVLDQDAIDVIIHVARNPHGRDLAWKFFRDKWKILNTRYGEALFMNSKLISGVTEFLNTEGELKELKNFMKSYDGVAAASFSRAVETVEANVRWKMLYQDELFQWLGKALRH
;
A
#
# COMPACT_ATOMS: atom_id res chain seq x y z
N PHE A 1 -26.11 9.35 37.35
CA PHE A 1 -26.92 8.70 36.30
C PHE A 1 -27.30 9.74 35.27
N SER A 2 -26.50 9.86 34.21
CA SER A 2 -26.82 10.73 33.07
C SER A 2 -27.58 9.89 32.06
N PHE A 3 -28.80 10.28 31.70
CA PHE A 3 -29.59 9.62 30.65
C PHE A 3 -28.86 9.85 29.31
N MET A 4 -28.24 8.81 28.77
CA MET A 4 -27.78 8.78 27.39
C MET A 4 -29.03 8.66 26.53
N LEU A 5 -29.50 9.76 25.95
CA LEU A 5 -30.48 9.71 24.87
C LEU A 5 -29.82 8.92 23.73
N PHE A 6 -30.23 7.67 23.53
CA PHE A 6 -29.93 6.96 22.29
C PHE A 6 -30.68 7.69 21.18
N ILE A 7 -29.98 8.53 20.42
CA ILE A 7 -30.53 9.01 19.16
C ILE A 7 -30.55 7.78 18.24
N ILE A 8 -31.75 7.28 17.96
CA ILE A 8 -31.92 6.15 17.03
C ILE A 8 -31.79 6.73 15.63
N TYR A 9 -30.60 6.65 15.06
CA TYR A 9 -30.36 6.99 13.66
C TYR A 9 -30.82 5.84 12.76
N ASN A 10 -31.55 6.17 11.70
CA ASN A 10 -32.01 5.16 10.75
C ASN A 10 -30.92 4.92 9.70
N VAL A 11 -30.25 3.77 9.76
CA VAL A 11 -29.28 3.34 8.74
C VAL A 11 -29.96 2.42 7.73
N ARG A 12 -29.85 2.72 6.43
CA ARG A 12 -30.46 1.94 5.35
C ARG A 12 -29.44 1.67 4.24
N LEU A 13 -29.61 0.56 3.54
CA LEU A 13 -28.84 0.25 2.34
C LEU A 13 -29.76 0.04 1.15
N TYR A 14 -29.49 0.75 0.05
CA TYR A 14 -30.17 0.64 -1.22
C TYR A 14 -29.23 -0.01 -2.24
N ALA A 15 -29.71 -1.03 -2.92
CA ALA A 15 -29.02 -1.71 -4.01
C ALA A 15 -30.05 -2.28 -4.98
N ARG A 16 -29.58 -2.94 -6.05
CA ARG A 16 -30.49 -3.66 -6.96
C ARG A 16 -31.32 -4.71 -6.19
N PRO A 17 -32.60 -4.93 -6.55
CA PRO A 17 -33.48 -5.83 -5.80
C PRO A 17 -32.94 -7.26 -5.64
N ASP A 18 -32.19 -7.78 -6.61
CA ASP A 18 -31.57 -9.11 -6.54
C ASP A 18 -30.40 -9.17 -5.54
N ALA A 19 -29.64 -8.09 -5.37
CA ALA A 19 -28.59 -8.00 -4.36
C ALA A 19 -29.18 -7.94 -2.95
N ILE A 20 -30.23 -7.14 -2.75
CA ILE A 20 -30.93 -7.06 -1.45
C ILE A 20 -31.55 -8.39 -1.07
N ARG A 21 -32.25 -9.08 -1.99
CA ARG A 21 -32.85 -10.40 -1.71
C ARG A 21 -31.83 -11.47 -1.33
N ARG A 22 -30.58 -11.33 -1.77
CA ARG A 22 -29.46 -12.24 -1.44
C ARG A 22 -28.76 -11.90 -0.13
N GLY A 23 -29.14 -10.80 0.54
CA GLY A 23 -28.48 -10.33 1.76
C GLY A 23 -27.09 -9.73 1.50
N SER A 24 -26.76 -9.36 0.26
CA SER A 24 -25.40 -8.89 -0.08
C SER A 24 -25.01 -7.56 0.57
N GLY A 25 -25.98 -6.80 1.08
CA GLY A 25 -25.76 -5.55 1.83
C GLY A 25 -25.79 -5.71 3.36
N ASP A 26 -26.11 -6.90 3.88
CA ASP A 26 -26.35 -7.09 5.31
C ASP A 26 -25.09 -6.81 6.14
N TYR A 27 -23.93 -7.21 5.60
CA TYR A 27 -22.63 -6.93 6.19
C TYR A 27 -22.36 -5.43 6.34
N ALA A 28 -22.51 -4.66 5.26
CA ALA A 28 -22.28 -3.22 5.25
C ALA A 28 -23.21 -2.48 6.23
N LEU A 29 -24.49 -2.87 6.26
CA LEU A 29 -25.47 -2.32 7.19
C LEU A 29 -25.10 -2.61 8.65
N HIS A 30 -24.59 -3.82 8.94
CA HIS A 30 -24.18 -4.22 10.28
C HIS A 30 -22.98 -3.41 10.78
N ILE A 31 -21.90 -3.32 10.00
CA ILE A 31 -20.69 -2.63 10.44
C ILE A 31 -20.88 -1.11 10.51
N THR A 32 -21.70 -0.52 9.63
CA THR A 32 -21.96 0.92 9.62
C THR A 32 -22.56 1.40 10.94
N LYS A 33 -23.51 0.66 11.51
CA LYS A 33 -24.12 1.00 12.80
C LYS A 33 -23.08 1.03 13.93
N ARG A 34 -22.21 0.02 13.97
CA ARG A 34 -21.12 -0.06 14.96
C ARG A 34 -20.08 1.04 14.79
N LEU A 35 -19.80 1.43 13.53
CA LEU A 35 -18.84 2.50 13.22
C LEU A 35 -19.33 3.88 13.64
N ILE A 36 -20.62 4.17 13.45
CA ILE A 36 -21.21 5.42 13.95
C ILE A 36 -21.04 5.50 15.47
N GLU A 37 -21.43 4.45 16.21
CA GLU A 37 -21.27 4.39 17.67
C GLU A 37 -19.81 4.58 18.11
N PHE A 38 -18.87 3.94 17.39
CA PHE A 38 -17.45 4.08 17.65
C PHE A 38 -16.95 5.50 17.45
N TYR A 39 -17.28 6.14 16.33
CA TYR A 39 -16.81 7.49 16.03
C TYR A 39 -17.46 8.55 16.92
N GLU A 40 -18.74 8.37 17.31
CA GLU A 40 -19.37 9.21 18.34
C GLU A 40 -18.63 9.11 19.68
N ASP A 41 -18.26 7.90 20.10
CA ASP A 41 -17.51 7.70 21.34
C ASP A 41 -16.08 8.23 21.25
N TYR A 42 -15.41 8.02 20.12
CA TYR A 42 -14.02 8.42 19.92
C TYR A 42 -13.89 9.94 19.80
N PHE A 43 -14.71 10.57 18.95
CA PHE A 43 -14.68 12.02 18.69
C PHE A 43 -15.49 12.83 19.70
N LYS A 44 -16.30 12.19 20.55
CA LYS A 44 -17.20 12.86 21.52
C LYS A 44 -18.10 13.92 20.87
N VAL A 45 -18.41 13.72 19.60
CA VAL A 45 -19.29 14.56 18.78
C VAL A 45 -20.32 13.63 18.14
N PRO A 46 -21.63 13.82 18.40
CA PRO A 46 -22.66 12.94 17.87
C PRO A 46 -22.77 13.05 16.35
N TYR A 47 -23.26 12.00 15.70
CA TYR A 47 -23.65 12.06 14.31
C TYR A 47 -24.81 13.05 14.12
N SER A 48 -24.71 13.89 13.10
CA SER A 48 -25.48 15.14 13.02
C SER A 48 -26.85 15.01 12.34
N LEU A 49 -27.11 13.93 11.60
CA LEU A 49 -28.33 13.76 10.80
C LEU A 49 -29.24 12.65 11.38
N PRO A 50 -30.57 12.68 11.14
CA PRO A 50 -31.48 11.66 11.67
C PRO A 50 -31.36 10.28 10.97
N LYS A 51 -30.63 10.21 9.85
CA LYS A 51 -30.48 9.02 9.02
C LYS A 51 -29.12 8.99 8.32
N LEU A 52 -28.71 7.79 7.91
CA LEU A 52 -27.62 7.58 6.96
C LEU A 52 -28.02 6.50 5.96
N ASP A 53 -28.09 6.86 4.69
CA ASP A 53 -28.37 5.94 3.60
C ASP A 53 -27.07 5.55 2.90
N LEU A 54 -26.88 4.26 2.63
CA LEU A 54 -25.80 3.72 1.81
C LEU A 54 -26.38 3.29 0.46
N LEU A 55 -25.88 3.82 -0.64
CA LEU A 55 -26.37 3.53 -1.98
C LEU A 55 -25.32 2.78 -2.81
N ALA A 56 -25.58 1.50 -3.09
CA ALA A 56 -24.77 0.70 -4.00
C ALA A 56 -25.23 0.92 -5.45
N VAL A 57 -24.35 1.47 -6.29
CA VAL A 57 -24.62 1.72 -7.71
C VAL A 57 -23.74 0.86 -8.63
N PRO A 58 -24.25 0.37 -9.77
CA PRO A 58 -23.47 -0.46 -10.69
C PRO A 58 -22.26 0.24 -11.31
N LYS A 59 -22.35 1.56 -11.51
CA LYS A 59 -21.31 2.39 -12.13
C LYS A 59 -21.25 3.74 -11.43
N HIS A 60 -20.04 4.15 -11.06
CA HIS A 60 -19.73 5.47 -10.51
C HIS A 60 -18.28 5.84 -10.89
N PRO A 61 -17.93 7.13 -11.06
CA PRO A 61 -16.55 7.54 -11.37
C PRO A 61 -15.54 7.21 -10.27
N TYR A 62 -16.02 7.12 -9.02
CA TYR A 62 -15.21 6.85 -7.82
C TYR A 62 -15.65 5.57 -7.14
N ALA A 63 -14.76 4.98 -6.34
CA ALA A 63 -15.04 3.80 -5.53
C ALA A 63 -16.22 4.05 -4.56
N ALA A 64 -16.23 5.21 -3.93
CA ALA A 64 -17.31 5.71 -3.11
C ALA A 64 -17.29 7.25 -3.06
N MET A 65 -18.31 7.85 -2.45
CA MET A 65 -18.43 9.28 -2.23
C MET A 65 -19.28 9.54 -0.98
N GLU A 66 -18.77 10.39 -0.10
CA GLU A 66 -19.19 10.57 1.28
C GLU A 66 -20.44 11.43 1.48
N ASN A 67 -21.25 11.70 0.45
CA ASN A 67 -22.30 12.73 0.50
C ASN A 67 -23.13 12.66 1.80
N TRP A 68 -23.19 13.78 2.53
CA TRP A 68 -23.67 13.78 3.91
C TRP A 68 -25.09 13.22 4.06
N GLY A 69 -25.20 12.05 4.71
CA GLY A 69 -26.45 11.31 4.89
C GLY A 69 -26.86 10.40 3.72
N LEU A 70 -26.18 10.41 2.58
CA LEU A 70 -26.34 9.48 1.45
C LEU A 70 -24.97 9.10 0.85
N SER A 71 -24.25 8.20 1.50
CA SER A 71 -22.95 7.72 1.00
C SER A 71 -23.17 6.80 -0.21
N ILE A 72 -22.48 7.07 -1.31
CA ILE A 72 -22.63 6.34 -2.58
C ILE A 72 -21.42 5.43 -2.75
N PHE A 73 -21.62 4.19 -3.19
CA PHE A 73 -20.58 3.18 -3.39
C PHE A 73 -20.77 2.48 -4.73
N VAL A 74 -19.69 2.12 -5.43
CA VAL A 74 -19.80 1.08 -6.46
C VAL A 74 -20.09 -0.27 -5.80
N GLU A 75 -20.87 -1.12 -6.46
CA GLU A 75 -21.28 -2.40 -5.88
C GLU A 75 -20.09 -3.27 -5.41
N GLN A 76 -18.94 -3.21 -6.09
CA GLN A 76 -17.67 -3.89 -5.75
C GLN A 76 -17.09 -3.48 -4.39
N ARG A 77 -17.51 -2.34 -3.83
CA ARG A 77 -16.94 -1.74 -2.62
C ARG A 77 -17.89 -1.72 -1.43
N ILE A 78 -19.09 -2.29 -1.58
CA ILE A 78 -20.09 -2.36 -0.50
C ILE A 78 -20.84 -3.69 -0.43
N LEU A 79 -21.02 -4.39 -1.56
CA LEU A 79 -21.75 -5.65 -1.59
C LEU A 79 -20.81 -6.83 -1.35
N LEU A 80 -21.22 -7.72 -0.44
CA LEU A 80 -20.46 -8.90 -0.03
C LEU A 80 -21.35 -10.15 -0.12
N ASP A 81 -20.89 -11.18 -0.81
CA ASP A 81 -21.51 -12.52 -0.76
C ASP A 81 -20.62 -13.46 0.07
N PRO A 82 -21.02 -13.83 1.31
CA PRO A 82 -20.19 -14.64 2.19
C PRO A 82 -19.85 -16.04 1.65
N SER A 83 -20.61 -16.56 0.69
CA SER A 83 -20.40 -17.91 0.15
C SER A 83 -19.25 -17.98 -0.86
N VAL A 84 -18.89 -16.85 -1.48
CA VAL A 84 -17.91 -16.78 -2.57
C VAL A 84 -16.85 -15.70 -2.40
N SER A 85 -16.93 -14.87 -1.36
CA SER A 85 -15.97 -13.79 -1.12
C SER A 85 -14.80 -14.24 -0.23
N SER A 86 -13.58 -13.87 -0.62
CA SER A 86 -12.36 -14.11 0.17
C SER A 86 -12.24 -13.14 1.35
N ILE A 87 -11.33 -13.43 2.28
CA ILE A 87 -10.96 -12.51 3.37
C ILE A 87 -10.40 -11.19 2.81
N SER A 88 -9.60 -11.24 1.74
CA SER A 88 -9.09 -10.03 1.10
C SER A 88 -10.21 -9.16 0.52
N TYR A 89 -11.24 -9.76 -0.10
CA TYR A 89 -12.39 -8.98 -0.58
C TYR A 89 -13.23 -8.41 0.56
N LEU A 90 -13.42 -9.17 1.65
CA LEU A 90 -14.05 -8.68 2.87
C LEU A 90 -13.32 -7.43 3.37
N LEU A 91 -11.99 -7.51 3.51
CA LEU A 91 -11.17 -6.40 3.97
C LEU A 91 -11.30 -5.16 3.08
N ASP A 92 -11.21 -5.32 1.77
CA ASP A 92 -11.38 -4.24 0.78
C ASP A 92 -12.72 -3.50 0.97
N VAL A 93 -13.82 -4.24 1.17
CA VAL A 93 -15.15 -3.67 1.39
C VAL A 93 -15.23 -3.00 2.77
N THR A 94 -14.68 -3.62 3.81
CA THR A 94 -14.64 -3.04 5.16
C THR A 94 -13.93 -1.69 5.16
N MET A 95 -12.72 -1.62 4.59
CA MET A 95 -11.90 -0.41 4.63
C MET A 95 -12.59 0.77 3.94
N VAL A 96 -13.19 0.56 2.76
CA VAL A 96 -13.93 1.62 2.05
C VAL A 96 -15.14 2.09 2.87
N ILE A 97 -15.91 1.16 3.46
CA ILE A 97 -17.03 1.57 4.32
C ILE A 97 -16.52 2.38 5.52
N VAL A 98 -15.45 1.94 6.20
CA VAL A 98 -14.91 2.66 7.36
C VAL A 98 -14.43 4.07 6.99
N HIS A 99 -13.80 4.22 5.81
CA HIS A 99 -13.36 5.50 5.25
C HIS A 99 -14.54 6.47 5.06
N GLU A 100 -15.59 6.06 4.34
CA GLU A 100 -16.75 6.92 4.07
C GLU A 100 -17.53 7.30 5.33
N ILE A 101 -17.61 6.39 6.31
CA ILE A 101 -18.27 6.69 7.59
C ILE A 101 -17.44 7.68 8.42
N CYS A 102 -16.11 7.67 8.30
CA CYS A 102 -15.27 8.67 8.96
C CYS A 102 -15.52 10.09 8.42
N HIS A 103 -15.77 10.20 7.11
CA HIS A 103 -16.03 11.49 6.46
C HIS A 103 -17.24 12.25 7.02
N GLN A 104 -18.17 11.55 7.68
CA GLN A 104 -19.29 12.18 8.37
C GLN A 104 -18.83 13.17 9.48
N TRP A 105 -17.58 13.05 9.96
CA TRP A 105 -16.91 14.02 10.83
C TRP A 105 -15.84 14.84 10.09
N PHE A 106 -14.97 14.20 9.31
CA PHE A 106 -13.86 14.84 8.59
C PHE A 106 -14.18 15.00 7.10
N GLY A 107 -14.64 16.17 6.69
CA GLY A 107 -15.12 16.43 5.32
C GLY A 107 -16.52 17.02 5.34
N ASP A 108 -17.47 16.32 5.98
CA ASP A 108 -18.87 16.74 6.06
C ASP A 108 -19.12 17.74 7.21
N LEU A 109 -18.89 17.31 8.45
CA LEU A 109 -19.16 18.15 9.63
C LEU A 109 -18.16 19.30 9.76
N VAL A 110 -16.88 19.03 9.51
CA VAL A 110 -15.83 20.03 9.40
C VAL A 110 -15.18 19.88 8.03
N THR A 111 -15.36 20.88 7.19
CA THR A 111 -14.89 20.87 5.80
C THR A 111 -13.60 21.68 5.66
N PRO A 112 -12.60 21.25 4.89
CA PRO A 112 -11.46 22.10 4.57
C PRO A 112 -11.92 23.46 4.02
N VAL A 113 -11.22 24.54 4.37
CA VAL A 113 -11.52 25.89 3.84
C VAL A 113 -11.39 25.91 2.31
N TRP A 114 -10.41 25.19 1.78
CA TRP A 114 -10.15 25.10 0.36
C TRP A 114 -9.47 23.77 0.01
N TRP A 115 -9.43 23.44 -1.28
CA TRP A 115 -8.87 22.20 -1.80
C TRP A 115 -7.36 22.05 -1.60
N GLU A 116 -6.66 23.14 -1.27
CA GLU A 116 -5.23 23.10 -0.95
C GLU A 116 -4.92 22.14 0.22
N ASP A 117 -5.83 22.07 1.19
CA ASP A 117 -5.72 21.20 2.36
C ASP A 117 -6.70 20.03 2.28
N VAL A 118 -6.96 19.49 1.07
CA VAL A 118 -7.85 18.32 0.89
C VAL A 118 -7.43 17.11 1.74
N TRP A 119 -6.15 16.99 2.08
CA TRP A 119 -5.63 15.96 2.98
C TRP A 119 -6.24 16.03 4.40
N LEU A 120 -6.80 17.17 4.82
CA LEU A 120 -7.53 17.29 6.11
C LEU A 120 -8.83 16.47 6.13
N LYS A 121 -9.40 16.13 4.97
CA LYS A 121 -10.48 15.14 4.89
C LYS A 121 -9.92 13.75 4.57
N GLU A 122 -9.16 13.65 3.48
CA GLU A 122 -8.77 12.35 2.91
C GLU A 122 -7.72 11.63 3.75
N GLY A 123 -6.71 12.35 4.25
CA GLY A 123 -5.70 11.78 5.12
C GLY A 123 -6.27 11.33 6.46
N PHE A 124 -7.26 12.04 7.01
CA PHE A 124 -7.93 11.65 8.24
C PHE A 124 -8.79 10.41 8.04
N ALA A 125 -9.66 10.40 7.03
CA ALA A 125 -10.47 9.24 6.72
C ALA A 125 -9.60 7.99 6.44
N HIS A 126 -8.50 8.16 5.70
CA HIS A 126 -7.58 7.08 5.38
C HIS A 126 -6.70 6.62 6.57
N TYR A 127 -6.45 7.47 7.59
CA TYR A 127 -5.87 6.99 8.84
C TYR A 127 -6.89 6.24 9.69
N PHE A 128 -8.10 6.79 9.81
CA PHE A 128 -9.17 6.20 10.61
C PHE A 128 -9.79 4.95 9.97
N GLU A 129 -9.54 4.66 8.69
CA GLU A 129 -9.91 3.38 8.08
C GLU A 129 -9.25 2.20 8.83
N PHE A 130 -7.99 2.34 9.24
CA PHE A 130 -7.27 1.31 10.00
C PHE A 130 -7.72 1.26 11.45
N VAL A 131 -7.90 2.44 12.08
CA VAL A 131 -8.34 2.54 13.48
C VAL A 131 -9.76 1.98 13.65
N GLY A 132 -10.69 2.33 12.76
CA GLY A 132 -12.06 1.83 12.75
C GLY A 132 -12.13 0.35 12.39
N THR A 133 -11.28 -0.13 11.49
CA THR A 133 -11.18 -1.57 11.20
C THR A 133 -10.64 -2.36 12.39
N ASP A 134 -9.65 -1.85 13.11
CA ASP A 134 -9.16 -2.47 14.35
C ASP A 134 -10.21 -2.47 15.47
N TYR A 135 -11.08 -1.46 15.53
CA TYR A 135 -12.25 -1.51 16.42
C TYR A 135 -13.23 -2.63 16.02
N LEU A 136 -13.51 -2.80 14.73
CA LEU A 136 -14.40 -3.86 14.25
C LEU A 136 -13.79 -5.25 14.45
N TYR A 137 -12.48 -5.37 14.24
CA TYR A 137 -11.70 -6.61 14.23
C TYR A 137 -10.36 -6.47 14.99
N PRO A 138 -10.35 -6.41 16.33
CA PRO A 138 -9.14 -6.17 17.11
C PRO A 138 -8.01 -7.19 16.91
N GLY A 139 -8.34 -8.40 16.47
CA GLY A 139 -7.36 -9.44 16.17
C GLY A 139 -6.57 -9.23 14.88
N TRP A 140 -7.01 -8.33 13.98
CA TRP A 140 -6.37 -8.12 12.69
C TRP A 140 -5.11 -7.25 12.81
N ASN A 141 -5.08 -6.30 13.75
CA ASN A 141 -3.95 -5.38 13.97
C ASN A 141 -3.58 -4.60 12.71
N MET A 142 -4.60 -4.06 12.02
CA MET A 142 -4.53 -3.35 10.76
C MET A 142 -3.60 -2.15 10.81
N GLU A 143 -3.68 -1.30 11.84
CA GLU A 143 -2.80 -0.12 12.00
C GLU A 143 -1.33 -0.53 12.16
N LYS A 144 -1.04 -1.63 12.85
CA LYS A 144 0.33 -2.09 13.10
C LYS A 144 0.91 -2.95 11.98
N GLN A 145 0.06 -3.42 11.07
CA GLN A 145 0.43 -4.33 9.99
C GLN A 145 0.20 -3.69 8.63
N ARG A 146 -1.05 -3.75 8.16
CA ARG A 146 -1.44 -3.34 6.81
C ARG A 146 -1.19 -1.86 6.53
N PHE A 147 -1.28 -0.97 7.54
CA PHE A 147 -0.90 0.44 7.36
C PHE A 147 0.53 0.59 6.83
N LEU A 148 1.47 -0.22 7.31
CA LEU A 148 2.87 -0.10 6.90
C LEU A 148 3.02 -0.42 5.41
N THR A 149 2.47 -1.53 4.92
CA THR A 149 2.66 -1.95 3.53
C THR A 149 1.74 -1.25 2.55
N ASP A 150 0.50 -0.97 2.96
CA ASP A 150 -0.57 -0.53 2.06
C ASP A 150 -0.67 1.01 2.01
N VAL A 151 -0.12 1.70 3.03
CA VAL A 151 -0.06 3.17 3.10
C VAL A 151 1.37 3.67 3.07
N LEU A 152 2.14 3.36 4.12
CA LEU A 152 3.44 4.00 4.38
C LEU A 152 4.48 3.67 3.29
N HIS A 153 4.75 2.38 3.06
CA HIS A 153 5.75 1.92 2.09
C HIS A 153 5.35 2.31 0.66
N GLU A 154 4.05 2.22 0.34
CA GLU A 154 3.56 2.53 -0.99
C GLU A 154 3.69 4.01 -1.34
N VAL A 155 3.28 4.92 -0.44
CA VAL A 155 3.40 6.35 -0.73
C VAL A 155 4.84 6.82 -0.72
N MET A 156 5.71 6.19 0.09
CA MET A 156 7.15 6.46 0.04
C MET A 156 7.79 6.10 -1.30
N LEU A 157 7.22 5.17 -2.09
CA LEU A 157 7.69 4.92 -3.46
C LEU A 157 7.38 6.11 -4.38
N LEU A 158 6.18 6.69 -4.25
CA LEU A 158 5.73 7.84 -5.05
C LEU A 158 6.42 9.13 -4.62
N ASP A 159 6.52 9.37 -3.31
CA ASP A 159 7.05 10.61 -2.73
C ASP A 159 8.59 10.66 -2.74
N GLY A 160 9.25 9.54 -3.08
CA GLY A 160 10.69 9.47 -3.34
C GLY A 160 11.08 9.83 -4.78
N LEU A 161 10.11 10.19 -5.62
CA LEU A 161 10.30 10.67 -6.99
C LEU A 161 10.49 12.19 -7.00
N ALA A 162 11.37 12.69 -7.87
CA ALA A 162 11.59 14.12 -8.09
C ALA A 162 10.34 14.84 -8.64
N SER A 163 9.40 14.08 -9.20
CA SER A 163 8.09 14.54 -9.69
C SER A 163 6.97 14.56 -8.62
N SER A 164 7.30 14.35 -7.33
CA SER A 164 6.34 14.49 -6.22
C SER A 164 5.92 15.95 -5.99
N HIS A 165 5.05 16.18 -4.99
CA HIS A 165 4.61 17.51 -4.55
C HIS A 165 4.34 17.55 -3.03
N PRO A 166 4.24 18.74 -2.42
CA PRO A 166 3.79 18.88 -1.03
C PRO A 166 2.35 18.37 -0.83
N VAL A 167 2.00 17.98 0.40
CA VAL A 167 0.63 17.51 0.70
C VAL A 167 -0.38 18.65 0.74
N SER A 168 0.05 19.84 1.16
CA SER A 168 -0.71 21.09 0.99
C SER A 168 -0.22 21.77 -0.30
N GLN A 169 -1.09 21.88 -1.30
CA GLN A 169 -0.73 22.44 -2.61
C GLN A 169 -1.71 23.52 -3.06
N GLU A 170 -1.19 24.64 -3.56
CA GLU A 170 -2.02 25.74 -4.07
C GLU A 170 -2.97 25.27 -5.20
N VAL A 171 -4.26 25.59 -5.06
CA VAL A 171 -5.31 25.30 -6.05
C VAL A 171 -5.95 26.61 -6.49
N LEU A 172 -5.72 27.02 -7.74
CA LEU A 172 -6.22 28.30 -8.27
C LEU A 172 -7.44 28.14 -9.18
N ARG A 173 -7.53 27.04 -9.94
CA ARG A 173 -8.61 26.79 -10.90
C ARG A 173 -9.29 25.46 -10.63
N ALA A 174 -10.53 25.34 -11.08
CA ALA A 174 -11.29 24.09 -10.95
C ALA A 174 -10.56 22.87 -11.56
N THR A 175 -9.84 23.06 -12.67
CA THR A 175 -9.05 22.00 -13.33
C THR A 175 -7.78 21.59 -12.56
N ASP A 176 -7.41 22.32 -11.51
CA ASP A 176 -6.30 21.98 -10.63
C ASP A 176 -6.77 21.08 -9.48
N ILE A 177 -8.08 21.01 -9.18
CA ILE A 177 -8.66 20.22 -8.08
C ILE A 177 -8.34 18.74 -8.25
N ASP A 178 -8.55 18.17 -9.44
CA ASP A 178 -8.34 16.73 -9.66
C ASP A 178 -6.87 16.30 -9.43
N ARG A 179 -5.94 17.26 -9.43
CA ARG A 179 -4.50 17.00 -9.24
C ARG A 179 -4.14 16.84 -7.77
N VAL A 180 -4.86 17.50 -6.86
CA VAL A 180 -4.59 17.40 -5.41
C VAL A 180 -5.23 16.18 -4.76
N PHE A 181 -6.22 15.58 -5.44
CA PHE A 181 -6.77 14.27 -5.08
C PHE A 181 -5.89 13.16 -5.67
N ASP A 182 -4.75 12.94 -5.03
CA ASP A 182 -3.85 11.86 -5.39
C ASP A 182 -3.32 11.10 -4.15
N TRP A 183 -2.50 10.08 -4.35
CA TRP A 183 -2.01 9.26 -3.23
C TRP A 183 -1.17 10.02 -2.21
N ILE A 184 -0.66 11.23 -2.51
CA ILE A 184 0.00 12.08 -1.53
C ILE A 184 -1.04 12.60 -0.52
N ALA A 185 -2.17 13.15 -0.97
CA ALA A 185 -3.21 13.65 -0.07
C ALA A 185 -3.80 12.56 0.85
N TYR A 186 -4.01 11.35 0.31
CA TYR A 186 -4.56 10.22 1.06
C TYR A 186 -3.50 9.55 1.95
N LYS A 187 -2.46 8.96 1.33
CA LYS A 187 -1.53 8.08 2.04
C LYS A 187 -0.46 8.84 2.81
N LYS A 188 0.13 9.89 2.25
CA LYS A 188 1.10 10.74 3.00
C LYS A 188 0.35 11.51 4.07
N GLY A 189 -0.83 12.06 3.77
CA GLY A 189 -1.72 12.65 4.78
C GLY A 189 -1.96 11.73 5.98
N ALA A 190 -2.41 10.49 5.73
CA ALA A 190 -2.62 9.48 6.78
C ALA A 190 -1.32 9.14 7.54
N ALA A 191 -0.19 8.97 6.85
CA ALA A 191 1.09 8.65 7.48
C ALA A 191 1.60 9.78 8.40
N LEU A 192 1.40 11.04 7.99
CA LEU A 192 1.73 12.20 8.82
C LEU A 192 0.81 12.30 10.05
N ILE A 193 -0.48 12.01 9.90
CA ILE A 193 -1.44 11.96 11.01
C ILE A 193 -1.07 10.85 11.99
N ARG A 194 -0.68 9.66 11.50
CA ARG A 194 -0.19 8.56 12.33
C ARG A 194 1.08 8.93 13.09
N MET A 195 2.05 9.56 12.42
CA MET A 195 3.27 10.04 13.06
C MET A 195 2.96 11.03 14.18
N LEU A 196 2.06 11.98 13.91
CA LEU A 196 1.56 12.98 14.86
C LEU A 196 0.89 12.34 16.09
N ALA A 197 -0.04 11.40 15.86
CA ALA A 197 -0.71 10.66 16.94
C ALA A 197 0.28 9.92 17.84
N ASN A 198 1.35 9.35 17.26
CA ASN A 198 2.36 8.61 18.00
C ASN A 198 3.24 9.51 18.89
N PHE A 199 3.83 10.59 18.35
CA PHE A 199 4.72 11.43 19.18
C PHE A 199 3.96 12.30 20.20
N MET A 200 2.71 12.69 19.89
CA MET A 200 1.85 13.36 20.87
C MET A 200 1.42 12.41 21.98
N GLY A 201 1.14 11.17 21.62
CA GLY A 201 0.45 10.17 22.42
C GLY A 201 -1.05 10.18 22.08
N HIS A 202 -1.58 8.99 21.79
CA HIS A 202 -2.94 8.78 21.28
C HIS A 202 -4.05 9.48 22.09
N SER A 203 -3.96 9.51 23.42
CA SER A 203 -4.98 10.15 24.26
C SER A 203 -4.96 11.68 24.16
N VAL A 204 -3.79 12.29 23.98
CA VAL A 204 -3.66 13.74 23.78
C VAL A 204 -4.13 14.11 22.39
N PHE A 205 -3.74 13.31 21.38
CA PHE A 205 -4.18 13.47 20.00
C PHE A 205 -5.71 13.41 19.89
N GLN A 206 -6.35 12.39 20.48
CA GLN A 206 -7.81 12.24 20.50
C GLN A 206 -8.50 13.47 21.12
N ARG A 207 -8.01 13.98 22.26
CA ARG A 207 -8.58 15.20 22.88
C ARG A 207 -8.43 16.44 21.97
N GLY A 208 -7.30 16.58 21.29
CA GLY A 208 -7.12 17.67 20.34
C GLY A 208 -8.09 17.59 19.15
N LEU A 209 -8.40 16.38 18.66
CA LEU A 209 -9.42 16.18 17.63
C LEU A 209 -10.84 16.46 18.13
N GLN A 210 -11.15 16.10 19.39
CA GLN A 210 -12.44 16.43 20.02
C GLN A 210 -12.63 17.95 20.08
N ASP A 211 -11.59 18.69 20.46
CA ASP A 211 -11.60 20.16 20.47
C ASP A 211 -11.76 20.71 19.04
N TYR A 212 -10.99 20.22 18.07
CA TYR A 212 -11.09 20.60 16.65
C TYR A 212 -12.50 20.43 16.09
N LEU A 213 -13.08 19.23 16.22
CA LEU A 213 -14.43 18.96 15.70
C LEU A 213 -15.49 19.78 16.44
N THR A 214 -15.35 19.97 17.76
CA THR A 214 -16.32 20.75 18.55
C THR A 214 -16.31 22.24 18.19
N ILE A 215 -15.13 22.81 17.97
CA ILE A 215 -14.95 24.23 17.64
C ILE A 215 -15.42 24.53 16.22
N HIS A 216 -15.12 23.64 15.26
CA HIS A 216 -15.31 23.92 13.83
C HIS A 216 -16.55 23.24 13.21
N LYS A 217 -17.35 22.50 13.97
CA LYS A 217 -18.56 21.82 13.47
C LYS A 217 -19.49 22.78 12.70
N TYR A 218 -20.03 22.28 11.59
CA TYR A 218 -20.90 23.01 10.65
C TYR A 218 -20.21 24.20 9.96
N GLY A 219 -18.89 24.19 9.91
CA GLY A 219 -18.09 25.24 9.29
C GLY A 219 -16.84 24.70 8.62
N ASN A 220 -15.91 25.61 8.36
CA ASN A 220 -14.65 25.30 7.71
C ASN A 220 -13.47 25.40 8.69
N ALA A 221 -12.41 24.66 8.38
CA ALA A 221 -11.14 24.74 9.09
C ALA A 221 -9.96 24.61 8.12
N ALA A 222 -8.90 25.38 8.39
CA ALA A 222 -7.63 25.30 7.68
C ALA A 222 -6.63 24.46 8.48
N ARG A 223 -5.49 24.11 7.87
CA ARG A 223 -4.42 23.36 8.56
C ARG A 223 -4.00 23.98 9.90
N ASN A 224 -3.90 25.31 9.96
CA ASN A 224 -3.50 26.00 11.19
C ASN A 224 -4.50 25.86 12.33
N ASP A 225 -5.80 25.70 12.03
CA ASP A 225 -6.83 25.47 13.05
C ASP A 225 -6.63 24.10 13.73
N LEU A 226 -6.29 23.08 12.94
CA LEU A 226 -5.88 21.77 13.46
C LEU A 226 -4.61 21.89 14.31
N TRP A 227 -3.57 22.57 13.82
CA TRP A 227 -2.33 22.74 14.58
C TRP A 227 -2.52 23.46 15.91
N ASN A 228 -3.38 24.46 15.95
CA ASN A 228 -3.70 25.21 17.15
C ASN A 228 -4.36 24.32 18.20
N THR A 229 -5.40 23.56 17.82
CA THR A 229 -6.11 22.67 18.76
C THR A 229 -5.23 21.54 19.28
N LEU A 230 -4.39 20.94 18.42
CA LEU A 230 -3.42 19.92 18.82
C LEU A 230 -2.32 20.49 19.74
N SER A 231 -1.83 21.70 19.46
CA SER A 231 -0.84 22.38 20.30
C SER A 231 -1.39 22.71 21.68
N GLU A 232 -2.64 23.18 21.76
CA GLU A 232 -3.30 23.45 23.05
C GLU A 232 -3.52 22.16 23.86
N ALA A 233 -3.89 21.05 23.21
CA ALA A 233 -4.02 19.76 23.87
C ALA A 233 -2.68 19.28 24.48
N LEU A 234 -1.55 19.48 23.77
CA LEU A 234 -0.21 19.18 24.28
C LEU A 234 0.17 20.07 25.47
N LYS A 235 -0.08 21.38 25.38
CA LYS A 235 0.19 22.34 26.45
C LYS A 235 -0.56 21.96 27.73
N ARG A 236 -1.83 21.60 27.64
CA ARG A 236 -2.64 21.10 28.77
C ARG A 236 -2.06 19.81 29.38
N ASN A 237 -1.31 19.03 28.61
CA ASN A 237 -0.63 17.81 29.05
C ASN A 237 0.84 18.04 29.45
N GLY A 238 1.27 19.29 29.61
CA GLY A 238 2.63 19.66 30.06
C GLY A 238 3.74 19.44 29.02
N LYS A 239 3.40 19.24 27.75
CA LYS A 239 4.37 19.13 26.64
C LYS A 239 4.37 20.45 25.84
N TYR A 240 5.56 20.96 25.52
CA TYR A 240 5.74 22.20 24.77
C TYR A 240 6.43 21.92 23.43
N VAL A 241 5.67 21.37 22.50
CA VAL A 241 6.09 21.20 21.09
C VAL A 241 5.17 22.08 20.25
N ASN A 242 5.73 22.95 19.41
CA ASN A 242 4.95 23.73 18.46
C ASN A 242 4.60 22.82 17.27
N ILE A 243 3.35 22.34 17.21
CA ILE A 243 2.91 21.42 16.15
C ILE A 243 3.01 22.09 14.78
N GLN A 244 2.73 23.39 14.68
CA GLN A 244 2.82 24.11 13.42
C GLN A 244 4.26 24.12 12.90
N GLU A 245 5.24 24.49 13.73
CA GLU A 245 6.65 24.51 13.31
C GLU A 245 7.16 23.14 12.84
N VAL A 246 6.72 22.07 13.51
CA VAL A 246 7.07 20.70 13.10
C VAL A 246 6.36 20.36 11.79
N MET A 247 5.04 20.46 11.75
CA MET A 247 4.21 19.89 10.68
C MET A 247 4.18 20.75 9.41
N ASP A 248 4.48 22.04 9.46
CA ASP A 248 4.65 22.85 8.25
C ASP A 248 5.82 22.31 7.40
N GLN A 249 6.89 21.78 8.01
CA GLN A 249 7.99 21.13 7.29
C GLN A 249 7.61 19.76 6.71
N TRP A 250 6.52 19.15 7.16
CA TRP A 250 6.01 17.90 6.62
C TRP A 250 4.93 18.11 5.56
N THR A 251 4.23 19.24 5.63
CA THR A 251 3.06 19.52 4.79
C THR A 251 3.32 20.46 3.62
N LEU A 252 4.20 21.47 3.80
CA LEU A 252 4.49 22.50 2.81
C LEU A 252 5.66 22.19 1.86
N GLN A 253 6.40 21.11 2.10
CA GLN A 253 7.48 20.65 1.22
C GLN A 253 7.24 19.20 0.75
N MET A 254 7.69 18.92 -0.47
CA MET A 254 7.58 17.58 -1.07
C MET A 254 8.61 16.61 -0.48
N GLY A 255 8.35 15.32 -0.65
CA GLY A 255 9.27 14.26 -0.27
C GLY A 255 9.37 14.02 1.23
N TYR A 256 10.37 13.23 1.59
CA TYR A 256 10.68 12.83 2.95
C TYR A 256 12.19 12.61 3.14
N PRO A 257 12.70 12.61 4.39
CA PRO A 257 14.10 12.40 4.64
C PRO A 257 14.48 10.92 4.69
N VAL A 258 15.73 10.62 4.34
CA VAL A 258 16.46 9.46 4.84
C VAL A 258 17.39 9.90 5.97
N ILE A 259 17.25 9.23 7.11
CA ILE A 259 18.13 9.38 8.25
C ILE A 259 19.26 8.36 8.14
N THR A 260 20.51 8.78 8.21
CA THR A 260 21.65 7.85 8.31
C THR A 260 22.27 7.93 9.69
N ILE A 261 22.35 6.80 10.38
CA ILE A 261 22.93 6.67 11.72
C ILE A 261 24.30 6.00 11.61
N PHE A 262 25.34 6.72 12.03
CA PHE A 262 26.71 6.21 12.10
C PHE A 262 27.11 5.94 13.55
N GLY A 263 27.49 4.70 13.86
CA GLY A 263 28.02 4.34 15.16
C GLY A 263 29.49 4.76 15.30
N ASN A 264 29.80 5.76 16.14
CA ASN A 264 31.20 6.09 16.45
C ASN A 264 31.70 5.19 17.59
N THR A 265 32.49 4.18 17.25
CA THR A 265 33.03 3.20 18.23
C THR A 265 34.36 3.57 18.86
N THR A 266 34.89 4.77 18.54
CA THR A 266 36.06 5.32 19.22
C THR A 266 35.63 6.13 20.45
N ALA A 267 35.54 5.41 21.58
CA ALA A 267 35.63 5.86 22.97
C ALA A 267 34.51 6.69 23.64
N GLU A 268 33.46 7.18 22.96
CA GLU A 268 32.48 8.06 23.63
C GLU A 268 30.98 7.73 23.49
N ASN A 269 30.60 6.51 23.07
CA ASN A 269 29.18 6.14 22.86
C ASN A 269 28.38 7.21 22.08
N ARG A 270 29.04 7.87 21.12
CA ARG A 270 28.43 8.92 20.30
C ARG A 270 27.93 8.29 19.01
N ILE A 271 26.78 8.76 18.57
CA ILE A 271 26.29 8.51 17.22
C ILE A 271 26.27 9.82 16.44
N ILE A 272 26.47 9.70 15.13
CA ILE A 272 26.26 10.81 14.20
C ILE A 272 24.98 10.49 13.45
N ILE A 273 24.03 11.42 13.48
CA ILE A 273 22.79 11.32 12.73
C ILE A 273 22.82 12.37 11.63
N THR A 274 22.58 11.97 10.40
CA THR A 274 22.44 12.88 9.26
C THR A 274 21.08 12.73 8.61
N GLN A 275 20.46 13.84 8.21
CA GLN A 275 19.26 13.83 7.40
C GLN A 275 19.52 14.40 6.00
N GLN A 276 18.86 13.85 5.00
CA GLN A 276 18.86 14.36 3.63
C GLN A 276 17.56 13.94 2.94
N HIS A 277 17.11 14.72 1.95
CA HIS A 277 15.97 14.35 1.11
C HIS A 277 16.24 13.00 0.41
N PHE A 278 15.36 12.02 0.61
CA PHE A 278 15.43 10.75 -0.09
C PHE A 278 14.89 10.88 -1.51
N ILE A 279 15.71 10.52 -2.50
CA ILE A 279 15.34 10.53 -3.92
C ILE A 279 15.86 9.26 -4.60
N TYR A 280 15.03 8.62 -5.44
CA TYR A 280 15.43 7.46 -6.25
C TYR A 280 16.40 7.81 -7.39
N ASP A 281 16.23 8.99 -8.01
CA ASP A 281 17.15 9.46 -9.05
C ASP A 281 18.54 9.83 -8.51
N ILE A 282 19.52 8.96 -8.77
CA ILE A 282 20.92 9.16 -8.41
C ILE A 282 21.55 10.33 -9.22
N SER A 283 21.02 10.69 -10.39
CA SER A 283 21.54 11.82 -11.19
C SER A 283 21.12 13.18 -10.62
N ALA A 284 19.92 13.28 -10.06
CA ALA A 284 19.52 14.42 -9.24
C ALA A 284 20.45 14.64 -8.05
N LYS A 285 21.03 13.57 -7.46
CA LYS A 285 22.06 13.68 -6.39
C LYS A 285 23.40 14.22 -6.91
N ALA A 286 23.70 14.05 -8.20
CA ALA A 286 24.95 14.47 -8.82
C ALA A 286 24.92 15.89 -9.40
N LYS A 287 23.74 16.54 -9.45
CA LYS A 287 23.65 17.96 -9.83
C LYS A 287 24.25 18.81 -8.70
N PRO A 288 25.17 19.75 -8.99
CA PRO A 288 25.75 20.63 -7.97
C PRO A 288 24.67 21.32 -7.14
N HIS A 289 24.91 21.43 -5.84
CA HIS A 289 24.04 22.03 -4.81
C HIS A 289 23.56 23.46 -5.13
N GLU A 290 24.11 24.12 -6.15
CA GLU A 290 23.85 25.53 -6.50
C GLU A 290 22.54 25.75 -7.27
N LEU A 291 21.86 24.70 -7.76
CA LEU A 291 20.58 24.82 -8.49
C LEU A 291 19.34 24.40 -7.67
N GLN A 292 19.51 23.96 -6.42
CA GLN A 292 18.40 23.68 -5.49
C GLN A 292 18.40 24.70 -4.35
N ASN A 293 17.73 25.83 -4.57
CA ASN A 293 17.61 26.94 -3.62
C ASN A 293 16.83 26.62 -2.31
N SER A 294 16.48 25.35 -2.04
CA SER A 294 15.78 24.94 -0.82
C SER A 294 16.55 23.85 -0.09
N SER A 295 17.15 24.16 1.06
CA SER A 295 17.69 23.15 1.97
C SER A 295 16.53 22.38 2.60
N TYR A 296 16.12 21.27 1.98
CA TYR A 296 15.14 20.34 2.55
C TYR A 296 15.62 19.87 3.94
N LEU A 297 14.91 20.31 4.97
CA LEU A 297 15.14 19.91 6.36
C LEU A 297 13.78 19.67 7.01
N TRP A 298 13.76 18.68 7.90
CA TRP A 298 12.59 18.32 8.69
C TRP A 298 12.96 18.29 10.17
N GLN A 299 11.98 18.61 11.02
CA GLN A 299 12.00 18.33 12.45
C GLN A 299 11.47 16.92 12.65
N ILE A 300 12.38 15.99 12.93
CA ILE A 300 12.13 14.55 12.89
C ILE A 300 12.09 14.00 14.32
N PRO A 301 10.95 13.45 14.77
CA PRO A 301 10.88 12.72 16.03
C PRO A 301 11.46 11.30 15.84
N LEU A 302 12.78 11.17 15.87
CA LEU A 302 13.47 9.89 15.70
C LEU A 302 13.36 9.05 16.97
N THR A 303 12.51 8.03 16.94
CA THR A 303 12.52 6.96 17.95
C THR A 303 13.73 6.06 17.73
N ILE A 304 14.44 5.68 18.79
CA ILE A 304 15.67 4.89 18.72
C ILE A 304 15.78 3.91 19.89
N VAL A 305 16.29 2.72 19.61
CA VAL A 305 16.67 1.71 20.61
C VAL A 305 18.07 1.17 20.35
N VAL A 306 18.72 0.73 21.43
CA VAL A 306 19.94 -0.06 21.40
C VAL A 306 19.58 -1.49 21.76
N GLY A 307 20.01 -2.44 20.94
CA GLY A 307 19.76 -3.84 21.21
C GLY A 307 20.99 -4.71 21.08
N ASN A 308 20.87 -5.91 21.62
CA ASN A 308 21.79 -7.02 21.43
C ASN A 308 20.98 -8.31 21.32
N ARG A 309 21.66 -9.46 21.36
CA ARG A 309 21.06 -10.78 21.15
C ARG A 309 19.83 -11.10 21.98
N SER A 310 19.71 -10.58 23.19
CA SER A 310 18.66 -10.96 24.14
C SER A 310 17.96 -9.77 24.80
N HIS A 311 18.43 -8.55 24.56
CA HIS A 311 17.92 -7.37 25.24
C HIS A 311 17.80 -6.18 24.29
N VAL A 312 16.71 -5.44 24.41
CA VAL A 312 16.44 -4.17 23.74
C VAL A 312 16.21 -3.12 24.83
N SER A 313 16.87 -1.98 24.70
CA SER A 313 16.70 -0.85 25.62
C SER A 313 15.30 -0.27 25.54
N SER A 314 14.93 0.55 26.51
CA SER A 314 13.76 1.42 26.37
C SER A 314 13.91 2.34 25.15
N GLU A 315 12.78 2.63 24.51
CA GLU A 315 12.68 3.59 23.42
C GLU A 315 13.01 5.00 23.90
N ALA A 316 13.88 5.69 23.15
CA ALA A 316 14.17 7.11 23.33
C ALA A 316 13.74 7.89 22.08
N ILE A 317 13.38 9.16 22.26
CA ILE A 317 13.08 10.07 21.15
C ILE A 317 14.19 11.11 21.05
N ILE A 318 14.79 11.23 19.87
CA ILE A 318 15.73 12.28 19.50
C ILE A 318 15.04 13.18 18.48
N TRP A 319 14.92 14.47 18.78
CA TRP A 319 14.45 15.47 17.82
C TRP A 319 15.62 15.92 16.95
N VAL A 320 15.60 15.51 15.68
CA VAL A 320 16.64 15.84 14.69
C VAL A 320 16.14 17.02 13.85
N SER A 321 16.86 18.13 13.86
CA SER A 321 16.45 19.36 13.15
C SER A 321 17.52 19.86 12.19
N ASN A 322 18.79 19.58 12.45
CA ASN A 322 19.90 19.97 11.61
C ASN A 322 20.28 18.87 10.62
N LYS A 323 21.02 19.23 9.57
CA LYS A 323 21.53 18.29 8.55
C LYS A 323 22.40 17.19 9.16
N THR A 324 23.21 17.54 10.16
CA THR A 324 24.09 16.61 10.89
C THR A 324 24.07 16.96 12.37
N GLU A 325 23.88 15.96 13.22
CA GLU A 325 23.85 16.11 14.68
C GLU A 325 24.64 15.00 15.38
N HIS A 326 25.16 15.33 16.56
CA HIS A 326 25.90 14.40 17.41
C HIS A 326 25.13 14.14 18.69
N HIS A 327 24.81 12.87 18.94
CA HIS A 327 24.02 12.47 20.11
C HIS A 327 24.79 11.43 20.92
N ARG A 328 24.62 11.44 22.24
CA ARG A 328 25.17 10.42 23.14
C ARG A 328 24.09 9.37 23.40
N ILE A 329 24.48 8.11 23.28
CA ILE A 329 23.60 6.97 23.56
C ILE A 329 24.17 6.15 24.70
N THR A 330 23.33 5.74 25.64
CA THR A 330 23.72 4.86 26.74
C THR A 330 23.94 3.44 26.23
N SER A 331 24.97 2.75 26.76
CA SER A 331 25.18 1.30 26.55
C SER A 331 25.50 0.85 25.12
N LEU A 332 26.23 1.66 24.34
CA LEU A 332 26.70 1.27 23.01
C LEU A 332 27.98 0.41 23.09
N ASN A 333 27.83 -0.91 23.04
CA ASN A 333 28.96 -1.85 23.07
C ASN A 333 29.31 -2.33 21.66
N LYS A 334 30.49 -2.95 21.46
CA LYS A 334 30.93 -3.41 20.12
C LYS A 334 29.95 -4.36 19.41
N GLY A 335 29.16 -5.12 20.16
CA GLY A 335 28.18 -6.07 19.63
C GLY A 335 26.73 -5.59 19.70
N SER A 336 26.49 -4.34 20.10
CA SER A 336 25.14 -3.76 20.12
C SER A 336 24.78 -3.23 18.73
N TRP A 337 23.56 -3.49 18.28
CA TRP A 337 22.97 -2.85 17.11
C TRP A 337 22.11 -1.66 17.54
N LEU A 338 21.99 -0.69 16.64
CA LEU A 338 21.08 0.45 16.72
C LEU A 338 19.92 0.25 15.75
N LEU A 339 18.73 0.63 16.18
CA LEU A 339 17.54 0.62 15.35
C LEU A 339 16.79 1.94 15.56
N GLY A 340 16.60 2.70 14.49
CA GLY A 340 15.79 3.91 14.45
C GLY A 340 14.40 3.65 13.86
N ASN A 341 13.47 4.57 14.11
CA ASN A 341 12.08 4.54 13.66
C ASN A 341 11.32 3.29 14.13
N ILE A 342 11.20 3.13 15.45
CA ILE A 342 10.51 2.01 16.09
C ILE A 342 9.06 1.91 15.61
N ASN A 343 8.71 0.71 15.14
CA ASN A 343 7.46 0.35 14.49
C ASN A 343 7.11 1.20 13.25
N GLN A 344 8.12 1.81 12.64
CA GLN A 344 8.01 2.74 11.51
C GLN A 344 6.89 3.77 11.69
N THR A 345 6.82 4.36 12.88
CA THR A 345 5.81 5.39 13.21
C THR A 345 6.08 6.72 12.52
N GLY A 346 7.35 7.01 12.21
CA GLY A 346 7.78 8.21 11.50
C GLY A 346 7.76 8.06 9.98
N TYR A 347 7.43 9.15 9.28
CA TYR A 347 7.41 9.24 7.82
C TYR A 347 8.81 9.50 7.23
N PHE A 348 9.75 8.61 7.51
CA PHE A 348 11.12 8.70 7.02
C PHE A 348 11.79 7.32 6.97
N ARG A 349 12.82 7.18 6.13
CA ARG A 349 13.61 5.94 6.02
C ARG A 349 14.85 6.00 6.90
N VAL A 350 15.32 4.85 7.38
CA VAL A 350 16.54 4.78 8.20
C VAL A 350 17.61 3.93 7.51
N ASN A 351 18.75 4.55 7.27
CA ASN A 351 19.98 3.90 6.83
C ASN A 351 20.99 3.84 7.99
N TYR A 352 21.92 2.91 7.88
CA TYR A 352 22.99 2.70 8.84
C TYR A 352 24.32 2.49 8.13
N ASP A 353 25.42 2.62 8.86
CA ASP A 353 26.70 2.10 8.39
C ASP A 353 26.65 0.56 8.19
N LEU A 354 27.50 0.04 7.31
CA LEU A 354 27.50 -1.39 6.94
C LEU A 354 27.73 -2.32 8.14
N ARG A 355 28.40 -1.86 9.19
CA ARG A 355 28.61 -2.67 10.38
C ARG A 355 27.29 -2.84 11.13
N ASN A 356 26.52 -1.78 11.34
CA ASN A 356 25.23 -1.89 11.99
C ASN A 356 24.22 -2.73 11.18
N TRP A 357 24.19 -2.56 9.85
CA TRP A 357 23.39 -3.44 8.97
C TRP A 357 23.74 -4.92 9.17
N ARG A 358 25.03 -5.28 9.22
CA ARG A 358 25.47 -6.66 9.49
C ARG A 358 25.05 -7.17 10.87
N LEU A 359 25.05 -6.31 11.89
CA LEU A 359 24.60 -6.69 13.24
C LEU A 359 23.08 -6.94 13.27
N LEU A 360 22.29 -6.13 12.57
CA LEU A 360 20.85 -6.33 12.42
C LEU A 360 20.54 -7.63 11.65
N ILE A 361 21.29 -7.90 10.57
CA ILE A 361 21.18 -9.17 9.82
C ILE A 361 21.53 -10.38 10.71
N ASP A 362 22.61 -10.31 11.49
CA ASP A 362 22.98 -11.38 12.45
C ASP A 362 21.89 -11.57 13.51
N GLN A 363 21.27 -10.48 13.99
CA GLN A 363 20.14 -10.54 14.92
C GLN A 363 18.94 -11.27 14.29
N LEU A 364 18.55 -10.90 13.07
CA LEU A 364 17.42 -11.52 12.36
C LEU A 364 17.64 -13.01 12.13
N ILE A 365 18.83 -13.40 11.67
CA ILE A 365 19.17 -14.81 11.40
C ILE A 365 19.18 -15.64 12.69
N ARG A 366 19.72 -15.11 13.79
CA ARG A 366 19.83 -15.88 15.05
C ARG A 366 18.57 -15.88 15.88
N ASN A 367 17.92 -14.73 16.01
CA ASN A 367 16.73 -14.55 16.83
C ASN A 367 15.96 -13.28 16.39
N HIS A 368 15.16 -13.41 15.34
CA HIS A 368 14.36 -12.31 14.81
C HIS A 368 13.26 -11.84 15.79
N GLU A 369 12.79 -12.69 16.69
CA GLU A 369 11.69 -12.38 17.63
C GLU A 369 12.04 -11.27 18.65
N VAL A 370 13.33 -10.92 18.80
CA VAL A 370 13.77 -9.75 19.59
C VAL A 370 13.30 -8.43 18.97
N LEU A 371 13.16 -8.40 17.64
CA LEU A 371 12.66 -7.24 16.91
C LEU A 371 11.15 -7.39 16.71
N SER A 372 10.39 -6.31 16.93
CA SER A 372 8.95 -6.31 16.66
C SER A 372 8.67 -6.62 15.19
N VAL A 373 7.50 -7.19 14.91
CA VAL A 373 7.06 -7.54 13.55
C VAL A 373 7.15 -6.34 12.60
N SER A 374 6.68 -5.17 13.05
CA SER A 374 6.75 -3.89 12.33
C SER A 374 8.20 -3.47 12.02
N ASN A 375 9.13 -3.64 12.96
CA ASN A 375 10.54 -3.32 12.73
C ASN A 375 11.19 -4.26 11.71
N ARG A 376 10.86 -5.55 11.72
CA ARG A 376 11.40 -6.51 10.76
C ARG A 376 10.94 -6.18 9.34
N ALA A 377 9.65 -5.91 9.17
CA ALA A 377 9.08 -5.48 7.90
C ALA A 377 9.70 -4.15 7.42
N GLY A 378 9.87 -3.19 8.33
CA GLY A 378 10.49 -1.91 8.02
C GLY A 378 11.95 -2.01 7.60
N LEU A 379 12.73 -2.88 8.23
CA LEU A 379 14.11 -3.15 7.82
C LEU A 379 14.19 -3.74 6.41
N ILE A 380 13.27 -4.62 6.04
CA ILE A 380 13.19 -5.18 4.69
C ILE A 380 12.86 -4.07 3.69
N ASP A 381 11.79 -3.31 3.92
CA ASP A 381 11.37 -2.22 3.01
C ASP A 381 12.47 -1.14 2.85
N ASP A 382 13.09 -0.70 3.95
CA ASP A 382 14.19 0.26 3.93
C ASP A 382 15.39 -0.30 3.17
N ALA A 383 15.81 -1.55 3.43
CA ALA A 383 16.96 -2.12 2.74
C ALA A 383 16.76 -2.14 1.21
N PHE A 384 15.62 -2.65 0.73
CA PHE A 384 15.33 -2.69 -0.71
C PHE A 384 15.22 -1.30 -1.33
N SER A 385 14.54 -0.36 -0.66
CA SER A 385 14.37 1.01 -1.16
C SER A 385 15.68 1.79 -1.18
N LEU A 386 16.51 1.66 -0.13
CA LEU A 386 17.83 2.27 -0.04
C LEU A 386 18.78 1.71 -1.09
N ALA A 387 18.75 0.38 -1.33
CA ALA A 387 19.56 -0.24 -2.37
C ALA A 387 19.12 0.21 -3.77
N ARG A 388 17.81 0.23 -4.04
CA ARG A 388 17.28 0.74 -5.31
C ARG A 388 17.72 2.18 -5.59
N ALA A 389 17.73 3.03 -4.55
CA ALA A 389 18.17 4.43 -4.64
C ALA A 389 19.70 4.61 -4.57
N GLY A 390 20.49 3.54 -4.44
CA GLY A 390 21.96 3.59 -4.39
C GLY A 390 22.56 4.08 -3.06
N TYR A 391 21.79 4.13 -1.97
CA TYR A 391 22.28 4.44 -0.62
C TYR A 391 22.87 3.21 0.10
N LEU A 392 22.57 2.02 -0.40
CA LEU A 392 22.98 0.74 0.20
C LEU A 392 23.47 -0.22 -0.91
N PRO A 393 24.49 -1.05 -0.68
CA PRO A 393 24.91 -2.08 -1.63
C PRO A 393 23.80 -3.11 -1.92
N GLN A 394 23.74 -3.63 -3.15
CA GLN A 394 22.65 -4.49 -3.64
C GLN A 394 22.61 -5.87 -2.96
N ASN A 395 23.72 -6.30 -2.36
CA ASN A 395 23.77 -7.56 -1.62
C ASN A 395 23.05 -7.49 -0.27
N ILE A 396 22.97 -6.32 0.38
CA ILE A 396 22.43 -6.20 1.73
C ILE A 396 20.94 -6.59 1.82
N PRO A 397 20.04 -6.15 0.91
CA PRO A 397 18.65 -6.59 0.90
C PRO A 397 18.52 -8.11 0.66
N LEU A 398 19.39 -8.71 -0.16
CA LEU A 398 19.35 -10.15 -0.35
C LEU A 398 19.86 -10.92 0.87
N GLU A 399 20.85 -10.37 1.59
CA GLU A 399 21.32 -10.90 2.87
C GLU A 399 20.26 -10.78 3.96
N ILE A 400 19.48 -9.70 4.01
CA ILE A 400 18.44 -9.51 5.01
C ILE A 400 17.36 -10.58 4.89
N ILE A 401 16.87 -10.88 3.68
CA ILE A 401 15.77 -11.85 3.51
C ILE A 401 16.15 -13.31 3.74
N ARG A 402 17.43 -13.61 4.02
CA ARG A 402 17.89 -14.98 4.35
C ARG A 402 17.24 -15.56 5.60
N TYR A 403 16.76 -14.72 6.52
CA TYR A 403 16.10 -15.22 7.73
C TYR A 403 14.64 -15.61 7.49
N LEU A 404 14.04 -15.25 6.34
CA LEU A 404 12.61 -15.46 6.09
C LEU A 404 12.18 -16.92 6.23
N SER A 405 13.06 -17.89 5.98
CA SER A 405 12.75 -19.32 6.20
C SER A 405 12.34 -19.66 7.64
N GLU A 406 12.72 -18.80 8.61
CA GLU A 406 12.35 -18.91 10.02
C GLU A 406 11.23 -17.94 10.44
N GLU A 407 10.84 -16.99 9.58
CA GLU A 407 9.83 -15.98 9.86
C GLU A 407 8.42 -16.59 9.92
N LYS A 408 7.66 -16.21 10.95
CA LYS A 408 6.34 -16.75 11.28
C LYS A 408 5.21 -15.75 11.15
N ASP A 409 5.52 -14.46 10.96
CA ASP A 409 4.52 -13.40 10.88
C ASP A 409 4.26 -12.99 9.43
N PHE A 410 3.01 -12.64 9.14
CA PHE A 410 2.57 -12.19 7.81
C PHE A 410 3.34 -10.96 7.31
N LEU A 411 3.47 -9.94 8.15
CA LEU A 411 3.89 -8.61 7.70
C LEU A 411 5.33 -8.57 7.11
N PRO A 412 6.36 -9.21 7.69
CA PRO A 412 7.70 -9.21 7.08
C PRO A 412 7.75 -10.00 5.77
N TRP A 413 6.98 -11.09 5.67
CA TRP A 413 6.79 -11.82 4.40
C TRP A 413 6.14 -10.93 3.35
N HIS A 414 5.12 -10.16 3.73
CA HIS A 414 4.42 -9.24 2.83
C HIS A 414 5.31 -8.06 2.40
N ALA A 415 6.12 -7.50 3.30
CA ALA A 415 7.12 -6.48 2.95
C ALA A 415 8.16 -7.04 1.95
N ALA A 416 8.62 -8.28 2.15
CA ALA A 416 9.52 -8.94 1.22
C ALA A 416 8.87 -9.17 -0.14
N SER A 417 7.64 -9.70 -0.18
CA SER A 417 6.96 -9.99 -1.45
C SER A 417 6.70 -8.73 -2.28
N ARG A 418 6.32 -7.62 -1.64
CA ARG A 418 6.17 -6.30 -2.28
C ARG A 418 7.45 -5.78 -2.90
N ALA A 419 8.63 -6.14 -2.38
CA ALA A 419 9.91 -5.82 -2.98
C ALA A 419 10.33 -6.84 -4.06
N LEU A 420 10.00 -8.11 -3.87
CA LEU A 420 10.39 -9.20 -4.77
C LEU A 420 9.59 -9.23 -6.07
N TYR A 421 8.29 -8.95 -6.06
CA TYR A 421 7.48 -8.96 -7.30
C TYR A 421 7.92 -7.91 -8.33
N PRO A 422 8.17 -6.63 -7.96
CA PRO A 422 8.72 -5.69 -8.92
C PRO A 422 10.11 -6.10 -9.43
N LEU A 423 10.95 -6.65 -8.54
CA LEU A 423 12.29 -7.13 -8.91
C LEU A 423 12.21 -8.30 -9.90
N ASP A 424 11.28 -9.23 -9.68
CA ASP A 424 10.95 -10.32 -10.59
C ASP A 424 10.62 -9.79 -12.01
N LYS A 425 9.72 -8.81 -12.09
CA LYS A 425 9.33 -8.19 -13.37
C LYS A 425 10.44 -7.41 -14.05
N LEU A 426 11.44 -6.93 -13.31
CA LEU A 426 12.64 -6.32 -13.88
C LEU A 426 13.63 -7.34 -14.44
N LEU A 427 13.62 -8.56 -13.90
CA LEU A 427 14.57 -9.64 -14.22
C LEU A 427 14.02 -10.68 -15.21
N ASP A 428 12.72 -10.73 -15.45
CA ASP A 428 12.05 -11.77 -16.26
C ASP A 428 12.55 -11.92 -17.71
N ARG A 429 13.15 -10.88 -18.29
CA ARG A 429 13.77 -10.90 -19.63
C ARG A 429 15.25 -11.29 -19.64
N MET A 430 15.85 -11.62 -18.48
CA MET A 430 17.28 -11.90 -18.38
C MET A 430 17.60 -13.38 -18.55
N GLU A 431 18.73 -13.69 -19.21
CA GLU A 431 19.19 -15.06 -19.44
C GLU A 431 19.37 -15.87 -18.14
N LYS A 432 19.84 -15.22 -17.07
CA LYS A 432 20.10 -15.84 -15.76
C LYS A 432 18.92 -15.78 -14.79
N TYR A 433 17.73 -15.41 -15.26
CA TYR A 433 16.53 -15.21 -14.45
C TYR A 433 16.21 -16.40 -13.52
N ASN A 434 16.37 -17.65 -13.99
CA ASN A 434 16.09 -18.85 -13.19
C ASN A 434 16.88 -18.91 -11.87
N VAL A 435 18.09 -18.32 -11.81
CA VAL A 435 18.91 -18.27 -10.59
C VAL A 435 18.20 -17.46 -9.49
N PHE A 436 17.47 -16.41 -9.88
CA PHE A 436 16.67 -15.62 -8.94
C PHE A 436 15.51 -16.45 -8.39
N ASN A 437 14.77 -17.15 -9.26
CA ASN A 437 13.65 -18.01 -8.85
C ASN A 437 14.10 -19.10 -7.88
N GLU A 438 15.21 -19.78 -8.16
CA GLU A 438 15.77 -20.80 -7.28
C GLU A 438 16.12 -20.24 -5.89
N TYR A 439 16.69 -19.03 -5.84
CA TYR A 439 17.03 -18.37 -4.58
C TYR A 439 15.77 -18.04 -3.74
N ILE A 440 14.73 -17.50 -4.37
CA ILE A 440 13.47 -17.18 -3.68
C ILE A 440 12.76 -18.45 -3.22
N LEU A 441 12.69 -19.47 -4.08
CA LEU A 441 12.09 -20.77 -3.71
C LEU A 441 12.83 -21.43 -2.53
N LYS A 442 14.16 -21.27 -2.40
CA LYS A 442 14.92 -21.75 -1.24
C LYS A 442 14.44 -21.09 0.07
N GLN A 443 14.08 -19.81 0.05
CA GLN A 443 13.56 -19.11 1.24
C GLN A 443 12.12 -19.55 1.57
N VAL A 444 11.29 -19.74 0.54
CA VAL A 444 9.85 -20.03 0.67
C VAL A 444 9.58 -21.50 1.08
N ALA A 445 10.44 -22.44 0.67
CA ALA A 445 10.18 -23.88 0.76
C ALA A 445 9.77 -24.37 2.16
N THR A 446 10.50 -23.98 3.20
CA THR A 446 10.26 -24.44 4.58
C THR A 446 8.88 -24.02 5.07
N THR A 447 8.54 -22.74 4.92
CA THR A 447 7.26 -22.18 5.39
C THR A 447 6.10 -22.68 4.56
N TYR A 448 6.27 -22.85 3.24
CA TYR A 448 5.27 -23.43 2.35
C TYR A 448 4.85 -24.84 2.78
N ILE A 449 5.82 -25.72 3.06
CA ILE A 449 5.54 -27.08 3.52
C ILE A 449 4.85 -27.08 4.89
N LYS A 450 5.30 -26.23 5.82
CA LYS A 450 4.74 -26.12 7.17
C LYS A 450 3.27 -25.65 7.17
N LEU A 451 2.93 -24.65 6.36
CA LEU A 451 1.59 -24.03 6.37
C LEU A 451 0.55 -24.84 5.60
N GLY A 452 0.96 -25.51 4.52
CA GLY A 452 0.10 -26.29 3.65
C GLY A 452 -1.01 -25.47 2.97
N TRP A 453 -1.87 -26.15 2.20
CA TRP A 453 -3.02 -25.53 1.55
C TRP A 453 -4.25 -25.49 2.47
N PRO A 454 -5.09 -24.45 2.38
CA PRO A 454 -6.31 -24.35 3.18
C PRO A 454 -7.30 -25.46 2.81
N LYS A 455 -8.05 -25.95 3.81
CA LYS A 455 -9.17 -26.88 3.61
C LYS A 455 -10.49 -26.11 3.56
N ASN A 456 -11.47 -26.63 2.82
CA ASN A 456 -12.83 -26.07 2.79
C ASN A 456 -13.58 -26.39 4.09
N ASN A 457 -13.31 -25.65 5.15
CA ASN A 457 -14.12 -25.69 6.38
C ASN A 457 -15.10 -24.51 6.35
N PHE A 458 -16.18 -24.65 5.59
CA PHE A 458 -17.29 -23.69 5.63
C PHE A 458 -18.17 -23.97 6.86
N ASN A 459 -17.78 -23.50 8.04
CA ASN A 459 -18.67 -23.53 9.21
C ASN A 459 -19.42 -22.20 9.39
N GLY A 460 -19.65 -21.44 8.30
CA GLY A 460 -20.52 -20.24 8.29
C GLY A 460 -19.94 -18.94 8.86
N SER A 461 -18.70 -18.92 9.38
CA SER A 461 -18.00 -17.68 9.76
C SER A 461 -16.75 -17.50 8.91
N LEU A 462 -16.64 -16.35 8.24
CA LEU A 462 -15.47 -15.93 7.45
C LEU A 462 -14.21 -15.74 8.32
N VAL A 463 -14.36 -15.65 9.65
CA VAL A 463 -13.29 -15.32 10.62
C VAL A 463 -13.09 -16.47 11.61
N GLN A 464 -12.81 -17.69 11.12
CA GLN A 464 -12.65 -18.89 11.98
C GLN A 464 -11.20 -19.25 12.31
N ALA A 465 -10.24 -18.82 11.51
CA ALA A 465 -8.81 -18.97 11.76
C ALA A 465 -8.22 -17.62 12.21
N SER A 466 -7.03 -17.65 12.84
CA SER A 466 -6.27 -16.40 13.05
C SER A 466 -6.05 -15.75 11.68
N TYR A 467 -6.63 -14.56 11.47
CA TYR A 467 -6.54 -13.80 10.21
C TYR A 467 -5.10 -13.75 9.68
N GLN A 468 -4.15 -13.46 10.58
CA GLN A 468 -2.72 -13.36 10.26
C GLN A 468 -2.14 -14.68 9.74
N HIS A 469 -2.62 -15.82 10.26
CA HIS A 469 -2.17 -17.14 9.81
C HIS A 469 -2.66 -17.44 8.39
N GLU A 470 -3.90 -17.10 8.05
CA GLU A 470 -4.43 -17.29 6.69
C GLU A 470 -3.80 -16.32 5.69
N GLU A 471 -3.55 -15.08 6.09
CA GLU A 471 -2.85 -14.10 5.24
C GLU A 471 -1.41 -14.53 4.97
N LEU A 472 -0.67 -14.99 6.00
CA LEU A 472 0.66 -15.56 5.80
C LEU A 472 0.64 -16.78 4.89
N ARG A 473 -0.30 -17.72 5.11
CA ARG A 473 -0.45 -18.91 4.26
C ARG A 473 -0.68 -18.49 2.80
N ARG A 474 -1.59 -17.55 2.56
CA ARG A 474 -1.89 -17.04 1.22
C ARG A 474 -0.65 -16.41 0.59
N GLU A 475 0.07 -15.56 1.33
CA GLU A 475 1.29 -14.88 0.86
C GLU A 475 2.36 -15.88 0.41
N VAL A 476 2.61 -16.90 1.23
CA VAL A 476 3.60 -17.94 0.97
C VAL A 476 3.20 -18.83 -0.22
N ILE A 477 1.91 -19.17 -0.36
CA ILE A 477 1.40 -19.91 -1.52
C ILE A 477 1.55 -19.07 -2.80
N MET A 478 1.23 -17.78 -2.74
CA MET A 478 1.36 -16.87 -3.88
C MET A 478 2.81 -16.80 -4.35
N LEU A 479 3.76 -16.55 -3.44
CA LEU A 479 5.19 -16.57 -3.76
C LEU A 479 5.62 -17.92 -4.34
N ALA A 480 5.20 -19.05 -3.75
CA ALA A 480 5.56 -20.36 -4.26
C ALA A 480 5.07 -20.57 -5.71
N CYS A 481 3.80 -20.25 -6.00
CA CYS A 481 3.24 -20.43 -7.33
C CYS A 481 3.82 -19.46 -8.36
N SER A 482 3.99 -18.18 -8.01
CA SER A 482 4.56 -17.16 -8.91
C SER A 482 6.01 -17.45 -9.30
N PHE A 483 6.81 -18.01 -8.39
CA PHE A 483 8.22 -18.34 -8.65
C PHE A 483 8.45 -19.77 -9.17
N GLY A 484 7.39 -20.49 -9.58
CA GLY A 484 7.54 -21.76 -10.27
C GLY A 484 7.68 -23.00 -9.39
N ASN A 485 7.15 -22.98 -8.15
CA ASN A 485 7.17 -24.16 -7.30
C ASN A 485 6.31 -25.30 -7.90
N LYS A 486 6.96 -26.41 -8.24
CA LYS A 486 6.33 -27.58 -8.89
C LYS A 486 5.14 -28.16 -8.12
N HIS A 487 5.23 -28.23 -6.78
CA HIS A 487 4.12 -28.73 -5.97
C HIS A 487 2.94 -27.75 -5.96
N CYS A 488 3.21 -26.43 -5.91
CA CYS A 488 2.18 -25.39 -6.01
C CYS A 488 1.44 -25.47 -7.34
N HIS A 489 2.19 -25.57 -8.44
CA HIS A 489 1.65 -25.72 -9.79
C HIS A 489 0.80 -26.98 -9.93
N GLN A 490 1.30 -28.14 -9.50
CA GLN A 490 0.56 -29.40 -9.55
C GLN A 490 -0.75 -29.33 -8.74
N GLN A 491 -0.71 -28.74 -7.54
CA GLN A 491 -1.89 -28.59 -6.70
C GLN A 491 -2.93 -27.66 -7.34
N ALA A 492 -2.51 -26.51 -7.89
CA ALA A 492 -3.39 -25.59 -8.59
C ALA A 492 -4.03 -26.24 -9.82
N SER A 493 -3.24 -26.92 -10.66
CA SER A 493 -3.74 -27.66 -11.83
C SER A 493 -4.73 -28.77 -11.45
N THR A 494 -4.50 -29.46 -10.34
CA THR A 494 -5.44 -30.49 -9.84
C THR A 494 -6.76 -29.86 -9.43
N LEU A 495 -6.72 -28.79 -8.63
CA LEU A 495 -7.90 -28.12 -8.12
C LEU A 495 -8.78 -27.51 -9.23
N ILE A 496 -8.17 -26.90 -10.26
CA ILE A 496 -8.93 -26.34 -11.39
C ILE A 496 -9.50 -27.45 -12.28
N SER A 497 -8.76 -28.53 -12.51
CA SER A 497 -9.23 -29.69 -13.28
C SER A 497 -10.41 -30.40 -12.59
N ASP A 498 -10.36 -30.52 -11.26
CA ASP A 498 -11.46 -31.04 -10.45
C ASP A 498 -12.71 -30.15 -10.56
N TRP A 499 -12.53 -28.82 -10.61
CA TRP A 499 -13.65 -27.91 -10.80
C TRP A 499 -14.26 -28.06 -12.21
N ILE A 500 -13.44 -28.11 -13.24
CA ILE A 500 -13.88 -28.27 -14.64
C ILE A 500 -14.68 -29.59 -14.78
N SER A 501 -14.13 -30.70 -14.32
CA SER A 501 -14.73 -32.03 -14.46
C SER A 501 -16.02 -32.21 -13.64
N SER A 502 -16.08 -31.66 -12.43
CA SER A 502 -17.25 -31.82 -11.55
C SER A 502 -18.30 -30.72 -11.70
N ASN A 503 -17.97 -29.62 -12.37
CA ASN A 503 -18.72 -28.37 -12.42
C ASN A 503 -19.06 -27.80 -11.02
N ARG A 504 -18.35 -28.23 -9.97
CA ARG A 504 -18.52 -27.77 -8.59
C ARG A 504 -17.23 -27.15 -8.10
N ASN A 505 -17.28 -25.85 -7.80
CA ASN A 505 -16.10 -25.14 -7.36
C ASN A 505 -15.77 -25.50 -5.91
N ARG A 506 -14.75 -26.33 -5.72
CA ARG A 506 -14.22 -26.72 -4.41
C ARG A 506 -12.90 -26.01 -4.09
N ILE A 507 -12.56 -24.96 -4.82
CA ILE A 507 -11.33 -24.21 -4.55
C ILE A 507 -11.56 -23.32 -3.32
N PRO A 508 -10.68 -23.39 -2.31
CA PRO A 508 -10.81 -22.56 -1.13
C PRO A 508 -10.75 -21.07 -1.48
N LEU A 509 -11.62 -20.28 -0.85
CA LEU A 509 -11.88 -18.88 -1.20
C LEU A 509 -10.63 -18.00 -1.25
N ASN A 510 -9.74 -18.15 -0.25
CA ASN A 510 -8.58 -17.28 -0.10
C ASN A 510 -7.43 -17.55 -1.08
N VAL A 511 -7.47 -18.67 -1.80
CA VAL A 511 -6.43 -19.04 -2.80
C VAL A 511 -7.01 -19.22 -4.19
N ARG A 512 -8.28 -18.83 -4.39
CA ARG A 512 -9.04 -19.10 -5.61
C ARG A 512 -8.47 -18.33 -6.80
N ASP A 513 -8.15 -17.07 -6.60
CA ASP A 513 -7.42 -16.22 -7.55
C ASP A 513 -6.08 -16.84 -7.96
N ILE A 514 -5.31 -17.37 -6.99
CA ILE A 514 -4.02 -18.03 -7.26
C ILE A 514 -4.23 -19.28 -8.13
N VAL A 515 -5.21 -20.11 -7.79
CA VAL A 515 -5.52 -21.34 -8.54
C VAL A 515 -6.00 -21.03 -9.95
N TYR A 516 -6.88 -20.04 -10.13
CA TYR A 516 -7.37 -19.65 -11.45
C TYR A 516 -6.25 -19.13 -12.33
N CYS A 517 -5.48 -18.16 -11.84
CA CYS A 517 -4.37 -17.56 -12.57
C CYS A 517 -3.31 -18.61 -12.95
N THR A 518 -2.91 -19.47 -11.99
CA THR A 518 -1.94 -20.55 -12.23
C THR A 518 -2.47 -21.57 -13.23
N GLY A 519 -3.76 -21.94 -13.15
CA GLY A 519 -4.38 -22.85 -14.10
C GLY A 519 -4.42 -22.28 -15.52
N VAL A 520 -4.80 -21.01 -15.68
CA VAL A 520 -4.84 -20.32 -16.97
C VAL A 520 -3.45 -20.13 -17.58
N SER A 521 -2.41 -19.94 -16.77
CA SER A 521 -1.02 -19.85 -17.25
C SER A 521 -0.47 -21.19 -17.72
N LEU A 522 -0.73 -22.28 -16.98
CA LEU A 522 -0.07 -23.57 -17.19
C LEU A 522 -0.81 -24.56 -18.11
N LEU A 523 -2.14 -24.43 -18.22
CA LEU A 523 -2.98 -25.38 -18.95
C LEU A 523 -3.37 -24.84 -20.34
N ASP A 524 -4.20 -25.58 -21.06
CA ASP A 524 -4.60 -25.27 -22.44
C ASP A 524 -5.71 -24.21 -22.54
N GLU A 525 -6.04 -23.85 -23.78
CA GLU A 525 -7.08 -22.86 -24.12
C GLU A 525 -8.45 -23.23 -23.54
N ASP A 526 -8.75 -24.51 -23.35
CA ASP A 526 -10.03 -24.97 -22.79
C ASP A 526 -10.24 -24.46 -21.35
N VAL A 527 -9.16 -24.33 -20.57
CA VAL A 527 -9.23 -23.76 -19.22
C VAL A 527 -9.54 -22.26 -19.28
N TRP A 528 -8.96 -21.53 -20.24
CA TRP A 528 -9.26 -20.12 -20.45
C TRP A 528 -10.72 -19.91 -20.84
N GLU A 529 -11.23 -20.69 -21.79
CA GLU A 529 -12.63 -20.64 -22.23
C GLU A 529 -13.61 -21.03 -21.11
N PHE A 530 -13.25 -22.00 -20.27
CA PHE A 530 -14.03 -22.34 -19.11
C PHE A 530 -14.13 -21.16 -18.12
N ILE A 531 -13.02 -20.49 -17.81
CA ILE A 531 -13.00 -19.31 -16.93
C ILE A 531 -13.81 -18.16 -17.57
N TRP A 532 -13.69 -17.95 -18.88
CA TRP A 532 -14.46 -16.96 -19.64
C TRP A 532 -15.97 -17.22 -19.54
N MET A 533 -16.40 -18.47 -19.74
CA MET A 533 -17.79 -18.89 -19.55
C MET A 533 -18.26 -18.64 -18.11
N LYS A 534 -17.43 -18.96 -17.11
CA LYS A 534 -17.78 -18.75 -15.70
C LYS A 534 -17.95 -17.27 -15.37
N PHE A 535 -17.07 -16.41 -15.88
CA PHE A 535 -17.16 -14.95 -15.74
C PHE A 535 -18.51 -14.40 -16.20
N HIS A 536 -19.00 -14.86 -17.36
CA HIS A 536 -20.31 -14.45 -17.87
C HIS A 536 -21.49 -15.03 -17.09
N SER A 537 -21.35 -16.24 -16.56
CA SER A 537 -22.45 -16.93 -15.85
C SER A 537 -22.68 -16.45 -14.42
N THR A 538 -21.66 -15.92 -13.75
CA THR A 538 -21.77 -15.55 -12.33
C THR A 538 -22.48 -14.20 -12.15
N THR A 539 -23.21 -14.06 -11.04
CA THR A 539 -23.82 -12.80 -10.60
C THR A 539 -23.16 -12.25 -9.33
N ALA A 540 -22.14 -12.94 -8.81
CA ALA A 540 -21.36 -12.51 -7.66
C ALA A 540 -20.21 -11.61 -8.10
N ILE A 541 -20.15 -10.42 -7.52
CA ILE A 541 -19.24 -9.36 -7.94
C ILE A 541 -17.79 -9.69 -7.57
N SER A 542 -17.58 -10.20 -6.36
CA SER A 542 -16.27 -10.67 -5.89
C SER A 542 -15.68 -11.77 -6.77
N GLU A 543 -16.52 -12.73 -7.20
CA GLU A 543 -16.09 -13.82 -8.09
C GLU A 543 -15.80 -13.33 -9.51
N LYS A 544 -16.60 -12.40 -10.06
CA LYS A 544 -16.36 -11.82 -11.39
C LYS A 544 -14.98 -11.20 -11.51
N LYS A 545 -14.57 -10.43 -10.49
CA LYS A 545 -13.27 -9.73 -10.47
C LYS A 545 -12.11 -10.72 -10.61
N ILE A 546 -12.06 -11.74 -9.76
CA ILE A 546 -10.94 -12.71 -9.77
C ILE A 546 -10.94 -13.61 -11.00
N LEU A 547 -12.11 -13.90 -11.59
CA LEU A 547 -12.19 -14.62 -12.87
C LEU A 547 -11.62 -13.76 -14.02
N LEU A 548 -11.96 -12.48 -14.05
CA LEU A 548 -11.47 -11.55 -15.06
C LEU A 548 -9.95 -11.34 -14.95
N GLU A 549 -9.44 -11.17 -13.73
CA GLU A 549 -8.00 -11.10 -13.48
C GLU A 549 -7.27 -12.39 -13.91
N ALA A 550 -7.83 -13.57 -13.62
CA ALA A 550 -7.21 -14.84 -14.00
C ALA A 550 -7.02 -15.01 -15.51
N LEU A 551 -7.96 -14.51 -16.33
CA LEU A 551 -7.85 -14.57 -17.80
C LEU A 551 -6.63 -13.81 -18.35
N THR A 552 -6.11 -12.85 -17.60
CA THR A 552 -4.90 -12.07 -17.96
C THR A 552 -3.60 -12.83 -17.69
N CYS A 553 -3.66 -13.96 -16.98
CA CYS A 553 -2.51 -14.79 -16.65
C CYS A 553 -2.11 -15.77 -17.76
N SER A 554 -2.79 -15.79 -18.90
CA SER A 554 -2.48 -16.72 -20.00
C SER A 554 -1.08 -16.49 -20.56
N ASP A 555 -0.38 -17.56 -20.89
CA ASP A 555 0.90 -17.51 -21.61
C ASP A 555 0.67 -17.37 -23.14
N ASP A 556 -0.58 -17.57 -23.62
CA ASP A 556 -0.94 -17.40 -25.04
C ASP A 556 -1.21 -15.92 -25.38
N ARG A 557 -0.31 -15.36 -26.17
CA ARG A 557 -0.38 -14.00 -26.69
C ARG A 557 -1.66 -13.70 -27.49
N ASN A 558 -2.24 -14.68 -28.18
CA ASN A 558 -3.48 -14.51 -28.92
C ASN A 558 -4.67 -14.32 -27.98
N LEU A 559 -4.74 -15.09 -26.89
CA LEU A 559 -5.79 -14.97 -25.87
C LEU A 559 -5.68 -13.64 -25.12
N LEU A 560 -4.46 -13.22 -24.76
CA LEU A 560 -4.22 -11.89 -24.17
C LEU A 560 -4.66 -10.76 -25.09
N ASN A 561 -4.32 -10.83 -26.38
CA ASN A 561 -4.73 -9.83 -27.37
C ASN A 561 -6.26 -9.85 -27.60
N ARG A 562 -6.89 -11.03 -27.61
CA ARG A 562 -8.36 -11.16 -27.65
C ARG A 562 -9.00 -10.45 -26.45
N LEU A 563 -8.50 -10.72 -25.24
CA LEU A 563 -9.00 -10.11 -24.01
C LEU A 563 -8.83 -8.58 -24.01
N LEU A 564 -7.69 -8.05 -24.45
CA LEU A 564 -7.47 -6.61 -24.60
C LEU A 564 -8.50 -5.96 -25.55
N ASN A 565 -8.85 -6.62 -26.66
CA ASN A 565 -9.86 -6.08 -27.57
C ASN A 565 -11.28 -6.15 -26.97
N LEU A 566 -11.59 -7.24 -26.26
CA LEU A 566 -12.87 -7.42 -25.56
C LEU A 566 -13.05 -6.42 -24.41
N SER A 567 -11.97 -5.99 -23.75
CA SER A 567 -12.05 -5.05 -22.63
C SER A 567 -12.60 -3.68 -23.01
N LEU A 568 -12.53 -3.28 -24.29
CA LEU A 568 -13.11 -2.03 -24.76
C LEU A 568 -14.61 -2.14 -25.06
N ASN A 569 -15.18 -3.35 -25.09
CA ASN A 569 -16.62 -3.57 -25.26
C ASN A 569 -17.32 -3.56 -23.89
N SER A 570 -18.02 -2.46 -23.60
CA SER A 570 -18.75 -2.23 -22.34
C SER A 570 -19.89 -3.20 -22.07
N GLU A 571 -20.38 -3.92 -23.09
CA GLU A 571 -21.41 -4.96 -22.91
C GLU A 571 -20.82 -6.28 -22.39
N VAL A 572 -19.52 -6.49 -22.59
CA VAL A 572 -18.80 -7.73 -22.24
C VAL A 572 -18.02 -7.54 -20.95
N VAL A 573 -17.22 -6.47 -20.87
CA VAL A 573 -16.42 -6.08 -19.72
C VAL A 573 -16.84 -4.69 -19.31
N LEU A 574 -17.17 -4.48 -18.03
CA LEU A 574 -17.58 -3.17 -17.54
C LEU A 574 -16.43 -2.17 -17.71
N ASP A 575 -16.76 -0.92 -18.05
CA ASP A 575 -15.75 0.12 -18.28
C ASP A 575 -14.75 0.26 -17.12
N GLN A 576 -15.23 0.09 -15.87
CA GLN A 576 -14.40 0.20 -14.67
C GLN A 576 -13.40 -0.95 -14.52
N ASP A 577 -13.70 -2.13 -15.07
CA ASP A 577 -12.84 -3.32 -14.99
C ASP A 577 -11.83 -3.37 -16.15
N ALA A 578 -12.09 -2.65 -17.25
CA ALA A 578 -11.22 -2.65 -18.42
C ALA A 578 -9.81 -2.09 -18.14
N ILE A 579 -9.69 -1.10 -17.24
CA ILE A 579 -8.37 -0.58 -16.82
C ILE A 579 -7.57 -1.69 -16.13
N ASP A 580 -8.21 -2.44 -15.23
CA ASP A 580 -7.55 -3.53 -14.52
C ASP A 580 -7.13 -4.63 -15.49
N VAL A 581 -7.94 -4.98 -16.49
CA VAL A 581 -7.54 -5.92 -17.54
C VAL A 581 -6.26 -5.44 -18.26
N ILE A 582 -6.23 -4.19 -18.72
CA ILE A 582 -5.08 -3.67 -19.48
C ILE A 582 -3.81 -3.67 -18.62
N ILE A 583 -3.92 -3.27 -17.35
CA ILE A 583 -2.79 -3.24 -16.41
C ILE A 583 -2.30 -4.67 -16.12
N HIS A 584 -3.19 -5.62 -15.84
CA HIS A 584 -2.76 -6.99 -15.54
C HIS A 584 -2.12 -7.67 -16.75
N VAL A 585 -2.60 -7.43 -17.97
CA VAL A 585 -1.92 -7.90 -19.20
C VAL A 585 -0.54 -7.22 -19.35
N ALA A 586 -0.39 -5.95 -18.96
CA ALA A 586 0.92 -5.28 -18.97
C ALA A 586 1.92 -5.87 -17.95
N ARG A 587 1.42 -6.44 -16.85
CA ARG A 587 2.22 -7.13 -15.81
C ARG A 587 2.58 -8.57 -16.18
N ASN A 588 1.87 -9.16 -17.14
CA ASN A 588 2.19 -10.47 -17.69
C ASN A 588 3.43 -10.35 -18.62
N PRO A 589 4.51 -11.12 -18.40
CA PRO A 589 5.70 -11.09 -19.27
C PRO A 589 5.40 -11.30 -20.75
N HIS A 590 4.42 -12.16 -21.08
CA HIS A 590 3.99 -12.46 -22.45
C HIS A 590 3.06 -11.37 -23.03
N GLY A 591 2.41 -10.58 -22.17
CA GLY A 591 1.46 -9.53 -22.53
C GLY A 591 2.01 -8.11 -22.49
N ARG A 592 3.15 -7.87 -21.85
CA ARG A 592 3.69 -6.53 -21.57
C ARG A 592 3.80 -5.64 -22.81
N ASP A 593 4.41 -6.15 -23.87
CA ASP A 593 4.60 -5.41 -25.12
C ASP A 593 3.27 -5.25 -25.90
N LEU A 594 2.38 -6.24 -25.82
CA LEU A 594 1.03 -6.17 -26.40
C LEU A 594 0.21 -5.07 -25.73
N ALA A 595 0.19 -5.01 -24.40
CA ALA A 595 -0.54 -4.01 -23.64
C ALA A 595 0.04 -2.61 -23.87
N TRP A 596 1.37 -2.46 -23.92
CA TRP A 596 2.01 -1.17 -24.22
C TRP A 596 1.65 -0.67 -25.64
N LYS A 597 1.68 -1.55 -26.64
CA LYS A 597 1.24 -1.23 -27.99
C LYS A 597 -0.24 -0.86 -28.01
N PHE A 598 -1.09 -1.69 -27.42
CA PHE A 598 -2.54 -1.47 -27.35
C PHE A 598 -2.89 -0.14 -26.69
N PHE A 599 -2.25 0.19 -25.57
CA PHE A 599 -2.42 1.45 -24.85
C PHE A 599 -2.13 2.65 -25.76
N ARG A 600 -1.02 2.63 -26.50
CA ARG A 600 -0.67 3.72 -27.43
C ARG A 600 -1.65 3.81 -28.60
N ASP A 601 -1.97 2.68 -29.22
CA ASP A 601 -2.86 2.61 -30.38
C ASP A 601 -4.31 3.05 -30.04
N LYS A 602 -4.74 2.79 -28.80
CA LYS A 602 -6.11 3.07 -28.33
C LYS A 602 -6.20 4.28 -27.40
N TRP A 603 -5.12 5.03 -27.23
CA TRP A 603 -5.05 6.13 -26.25
C TRP A 603 -6.18 7.14 -26.38
N LYS A 604 -6.58 7.51 -27.60
CA LYS A 604 -7.69 8.45 -27.81
C LYS A 604 -8.99 7.94 -27.17
N ILE A 605 -9.29 6.64 -27.30
CA ILE A 605 -10.48 6.02 -26.71
C ILE A 605 -10.33 5.96 -25.18
N LEU A 606 -9.18 5.51 -24.70
CA LEU A 606 -8.88 5.37 -23.27
C LEU A 606 -8.95 6.72 -22.55
N ASN A 607 -8.33 7.76 -23.11
CA ASN A 607 -8.35 9.11 -22.56
C ASN A 607 -9.73 9.75 -22.63
N THR A 608 -10.54 9.50 -23.67
CA THR A 608 -11.94 9.97 -23.67
C THR A 608 -12.79 9.27 -22.61
N ARG A 609 -12.55 7.96 -22.36
CA ARG A 609 -13.36 7.18 -21.42
C ARG A 609 -12.95 7.41 -19.96
N TYR A 610 -11.67 7.62 -19.70
CA TYR A 610 -11.10 7.63 -18.34
C TYR A 610 -10.29 8.89 -18.01
N GLY A 611 -10.05 9.77 -18.98
CA GLY A 611 -9.12 10.89 -18.82
C GLY A 611 -9.57 11.95 -17.81
N GLU A 612 -10.88 12.09 -17.61
CA GLU A 612 -11.50 12.99 -16.63
C GLU A 612 -11.85 12.29 -15.31
N ALA A 613 -11.73 10.97 -15.22
CA ALA A 613 -11.99 10.26 -13.98
C ALA A 613 -10.76 10.34 -13.07
N LEU A 614 -10.95 10.90 -11.87
CA LEU A 614 -9.92 10.93 -10.81
C LEU A 614 -9.30 9.55 -10.61
N PHE A 615 -7.98 9.53 -10.40
CA PHE A 615 -7.13 8.34 -10.27
C PHE A 615 -7.04 7.40 -11.49
N MET A 616 -8.08 7.25 -12.31
CA MET A 616 -8.16 6.22 -13.35
C MET A 616 -7.13 6.42 -14.47
N ASN A 617 -6.94 7.65 -14.93
CA ASN A 617 -5.92 7.98 -15.92
C ASN A 617 -4.50 7.72 -15.38
N SER A 618 -4.21 8.22 -14.17
CA SER A 618 -2.92 8.02 -13.51
C SER A 618 -2.63 6.53 -13.26
N LYS A 619 -3.63 5.78 -12.80
CA LYS A 619 -3.57 4.33 -12.58
C LYS A 619 -3.25 3.58 -13.87
N LEU A 620 -3.92 3.91 -14.98
CA LEU A 620 -3.69 3.27 -16.27
C LEU A 620 -2.30 3.57 -16.83
N ILE A 621 -1.88 4.84 -16.84
CA ILE A 621 -0.55 5.25 -17.33
C ILE A 621 0.53 4.54 -16.49
N SER A 622 0.44 4.63 -15.16
CA SER A 622 1.43 4.05 -14.26
C SER A 622 1.47 2.53 -14.41
N GLY A 623 0.31 1.85 -14.40
CA GLY A 623 0.26 0.39 -14.47
C GLY A 623 0.74 -0.21 -15.79
N VAL A 624 0.53 0.46 -16.93
CA VAL A 624 1.03 -0.03 -18.23
C VAL A 624 2.53 0.22 -18.40
N THR A 625 3.07 1.26 -17.76
CA THR A 625 4.47 1.67 -17.93
C THR A 625 5.41 1.16 -16.82
N GLU A 626 4.84 0.69 -15.70
CA GLU A 626 5.53 0.30 -14.45
C GLU A 626 6.80 -0.55 -14.67
N PHE A 627 6.72 -1.51 -15.59
CA PHE A 627 7.76 -2.51 -15.83
C PHE A 627 8.47 -2.39 -17.19
N LEU A 628 8.31 -1.25 -17.86
CA LEU A 628 9.18 -0.92 -19.00
C LEU A 628 10.60 -0.68 -18.48
N ASN A 629 11.60 -1.27 -19.13
CA ASN A 629 12.96 -1.31 -18.60
C ASN A 629 14.07 -1.37 -19.67
N THR A 630 13.75 -1.00 -20.91
CA THR A 630 14.73 -0.88 -22.01
C THR A 630 14.84 0.55 -22.52
N GLU A 631 16.00 0.91 -23.05
CA GLU A 631 16.23 2.23 -23.68
C GLU A 631 15.26 2.50 -24.85
N GLY A 632 14.87 1.44 -25.58
CA GLY A 632 13.87 1.53 -26.64
C GLY A 632 12.50 1.93 -26.10
N GLU A 633 11.99 1.21 -25.10
CA GLU A 633 10.70 1.51 -24.45
C GLU A 633 10.71 2.91 -23.80
N LEU A 634 11.82 3.31 -23.17
CA LEU A 634 11.98 4.64 -22.60
C LEU A 634 11.89 5.75 -23.67
N LYS A 635 12.57 5.56 -24.80
CA LYS A 635 12.53 6.50 -25.92
C LYS A 635 11.11 6.60 -26.51
N GLU A 636 10.44 5.46 -26.64
CA GLU A 636 9.05 5.39 -27.08
C GLU A 636 8.11 6.16 -26.15
N LEU A 637 8.22 5.95 -24.83
CA LEU A 637 7.40 6.65 -23.83
C LEU A 637 7.64 8.16 -23.87
N LYS A 638 8.91 8.60 -23.91
CA LYS A 638 9.27 10.02 -24.03
C LYS A 638 8.70 10.67 -25.29
N ASN A 639 8.73 9.95 -26.43
CA ASN A 639 8.17 10.45 -27.68
C ASN A 639 6.64 10.50 -27.63
N PHE A 640 6.01 9.48 -27.05
CA PHE A 640 4.57 9.43 -26.88
C PHE A 640 4.07 10.59 -26.00
N MET A 641 4.75 10.87 -24.88
CA MET A 641 4.42 11.99 -23.98
C MET A 641 4.44 13.34 -24.71
N LYS A 642 5.41 13.59 -25.61
CA LYS A 642 5.48 14.85 -26.38
C LYS A 642 4.26 15.11 -27.27
N SER A 643 3.50 14.07 -27.60
CA SER A 643 2.31 14.19 -28.45
C SER A 643 1.05 14.54 -27.68
N TYR A 644 1.10 14.63 -26.34
CA TYR A 644 -0.07 14.85 -25.49
C TYR A 644 0.22 15.84 -24.36
N ASP A 645 -0.38 17.03 -24.45
CA ASP A 645 -0.43 18.04 -23.38
C ASP A 645 -1.75 17.92 -22.59
N GLY A 646 -1.73 18.17 -21.27
CA GLY A 646 -2.94 18.23 -20.45
C GLY A 646 -2.82 17.62 -19.05
N VAL A 647 -3.96 17.18 -18.48
CA VAL A 647 -4.07 16.58 -17.12
C VAL A 647 -3.16 15.35 -16.94
N ALA A 648 -2.92 14.59 -18.02
CA ALA A 648 -2.07 13.41 -18.00
C ALA A 648 -0.56 13.70 -17.89
N ALA A 649 -0.12 14.95 -18.08
CA ALA A 649 1.31 15.29 -18.14
C ALA A 649 2.06 14.93 -16.85
N ALA A 650 1.45 15.16 -15.68
CA ALA A 650 2.06 14.82 -14.39
C ALA A 650 2.24 13.29 -14.24
N SER A 651 1.26 12.50 -14.67
CA SER A 651 1.32 11.04 -14.65
C SER A 651 2.35 10.50 -15.64
N PHE A 652 2.45 11.07 -16.84
CA PHE A 652 3.50 10.70 -17.79
C PHE A 652 4.90 11.07 -17.30
N SER A 653 5.07 12.22 -16.64
CA SER A 653 6.35 12.60 -16.02
C SER A 653 6.80 11.58 -14.97
N ARG A 654 5.88 11.16 -14.08
CA ARG A 654 6.11 10.09 -13.10
C ARG A 654 6.47 8.75 -13.76
N ALA A 655 5.75 8.39 -14.83
CA ALA A 655 6.02 7.19 -15.61
C ALA A 655 7.41 7.21 -16.25
N VAL A 656 7.80 8.33 -16.87
CA VAL A 656 9.14 8.49 -17.46
C VAL A 656 10.21 8.32 -16.39
N GLU A 657 10.08 8.98 -15.24
CA GLU A 657 11.04 8.87 -14.14
C GLU A 657 11.17 7.42 -13.64
N THR A 658 10.05 6.70 -13.53
CA THR A 658 10.02 5.28 -13.14
C THR A 658 10.75 4.40 -14.15
N VAL A 659 10.48 4.58 -15.44
CA VAL A 659 11.12 3.79 -16.51
C VAL A 659 12.61 4.12 -16.61
N GLU A 660 13.01 5.39 -16.44
CA GLU A 660 14.41 5.80 -16.34
C GLU A 660 15.13 5.09 -15.18
N ALA A 661 14.50 5.04 -14.01
CA ALA A 661 15.04 4.33 -12.85
C ALA A 661 15.20 2.83 -13.13
N ASN A 662 14.24 2.20 -13.81
CA ASN A 662 14.29 0.78 -14.17
C ASN A 662 15.45 0.47 -15.15
N VAL A 663 15.55 1.25 -16.23
CA VAL A 663 16.62 1.12 -17.24
C VAL A 663 17.99 1.28 -16.57
N ARG A 664 18.13 2.29 -15.72
CA ARG A 664 19.38 2.58 -15.02
C ARG A 664 19.74 1.48 -14.02
N TRP A 665 18.77 1.02 -13.22
CA TRP A 665 19.01 -0.04 -12.25
C TRP A 665 19.53 -1.29 -12.97
N LYS A 666 18.91 -1.65 -14.11
CA LYS A 666 19.37 -2.75 -14.96
C LYS A 666 20.82 -2.55 -15.41
N MET A 667 21.18 -1.35 -15.88
CA MET A 667 22.55 -1.07 -16.34
C MET A 667 23.60 -1.14 -15.22
N LEU A 668 23.28 -0.69 -14.00
CA LEU A 668 24.27 -0.53 -12.93
C LEU A 668 24.40 -1.77 -12.05
N TYR A 669 23.31 -2.51 -11.81
CA TYR A 669 23.21 -3.43 -10.70
C TYR A 669 22.92 -4.89 -11.09
N GLN A 670 22.49 -5.15 -12.33
CA GLN A 670 22.11 -6.51 -12.75
C GLN A 670 23.25 -7.53 -12.55
N ASP A 671 24.48 -7.18 -12.92
CA ASP A 671 25.61 -8.10 -12.90
C ASP A 671 26.06 -8.39 -11.47
N GLU A 672 26.10 -7.36 -10.62
CA GLU A 672 26.39 -7.49 -9.19
C GLU A 672 25.38 -8.44 -8.52
N LEU A 673 24.08 -8.26 -8.81
CA LEU A 673 23.00 -9.06 -8.28
C LEU A 673 23.18 -10.55 -8.64
N PHE A 674 23.35 -10.88 -9.93
CA PHE A 674 23.49 -12.26 -10.37
C PHE A 674 24.81 -12.91 -9.90
N GLN A 675 25.89 -12.14 -9.79
CA GLN A 675 27.13 -12.65 -9.19
C GLN A 675 26.94 -13.04 -7.73
N TRP A 676 26.19 -12.24 -6.96
CA TRP A 676 25.87 -12.56 -5.58
C TRP A 676 24.95 -13.78 -5.48
N LEU A 677 23.85 -13.82 -6.25
CA LEU A 677 22.89 -14.93 -6.26
C LEU A 677 23.59 -16.26 -6.57
N GLY A 678 24.47 -16.28 -7.58
CA GLY A 678 25.25 -17.46 -7.93
C GLY A 678 26.24 -17.91 -6.86
N LYS A 679 26.71 -17.02 -5.97
CA LYS A 679 27.51 -17.41 -4.79
C LYS A 679 26.62 -17.94 -3.67
N ALA A 680 25.49 -17.28 -3.42
CA ALA A 680 24.54 -17.62 -2.37
C ALA A 680 23.83 -18.97 -2.57
N LEU A 681 23.70 -19.45 -3.80
CA LEU A 681 23.16 -20.78 -4.09
C LEU A 681 24.18 -21.91 -3.97
N ARG A 682 25.47 -21.61 -4.08
CA ARG A 682 26.57 -22.58 -3.91
C ARG A 682 26.93 -22.85 -2.45
N HIS A 683 26.44 -22.02 -1.53
CA HIS A 683 26.65 -22.09 -0.10
C HIS A 683 25.29 -22.14 0.64
#